data_AF-A0A517YML1-F1
#
_entry.id   AF-A0A517YML1-F1
#
_cell.length_a   1.000
_cell.length_b   1.000
_cell.length_c   1.000
_cell.angle_alpha   90.00
_cell.angle_beta   90.00
_cell.angle_gamma   90.00
#
_symmetry.space_group_name_H-M   'P 1'
#
loop_
_entity.id
_entity.type
_entity.pdbx_description
1 polymer ?
#
loop_
_entity_poly.entity_id
_entity_poly.type
_entity_poly.pdbx_seq_one_letter_code
_entity_poly.pdbx_strand_id
1 'polypeptide(L)'
;MPTGKLDASAGGQNRLSTAEQLRREALHEFLGIAADEEVTSARLLGLREDERNVTVIERAADRQLQYVRGCATNRKYGPILQQLLNEISAAKDSLSNAPPVLEKHVTEKPVPAPVTAAPAQLQVAKPLPQAHPKPLPQAAILTPEVVTQPIVIQRHAGQHAAHDTKQPTFLQQRWKELAAGGIVLGSGLLALLIALWISNSGKPATTAERAHTGSEATAPQPTGKKDRSKPTTQIPASTGPDFQFKPIQEDTNPAPANTSPPMTEVSSINQPVRSFLPPGVVPADQPPVDQPTTGNSLVPQGPGPLPAANVPTLSKEQVDAKRTTLLERIGLEKTAKPTVKQYEQIREFANDPTVKTDPVAHKATIIVLFTAATQLDDGEKMLDALGHIRGQAALFNKQESLVCAKMTMQTLAKSGKHNGALNLLQEIEAADEMPREEVPGLQASILRAAVTVKEVRTNEVERGQVARKMLDVARAMAKVDPAAARILITDALKAFGTVQDPVLRKAFVDQSKETRADVDAAQRFHDATAALKSDPSNESAQNIVAEYEFASGDVRKGLTLLAALPASYPLSSLAKETNEVLAPAAASNGNRCLECAEDWLKIATSGTSARKLAAQRVAATLLQQAVDSKEIDVISLASAKKLLADLGPIDSLRSPQIAEAPQPLQPRTIDALEGLDLAKHVVDGEWSRTDKGDLVVKTIESSHLVLPGWQAPAGSDFEIQLDFEVERLQGREGIHIIVPVGPRTSVTLGGWPDTGYYSGIGNLDGQKPNNNSSSVKGNVLPAGKHHVTAQVAQRGATASIVIFVDSKEWIRWSGDLQRLTSSSSKGLALEPGRFYLGSYKSEFAFRSIVFHANASSAGPSSASQLPVGSSPPLAVQEDLTQEPTRPNYVPKEAVWNAEFGSWYQMLDKSMNFNEAIKVAAAQSATPVIVDSLEENNFVYRLLPKQQDIWLGLVKGADGKLYRLDGQLAAFENWNPGEGTFKGEKHVFMMWGGKHADSYPDNKQARVCLEWKYQPRTAPRKN
;
A
#
# COMPACT_ATOMS: atom_id res chain seq x y z
N MET A 1 6.54 -70.05 -58.90
CA MET A 1 7.75 -69.51 -59.56
C MET A 1 7.32 -68.32 -60.39
N PRO A 2 8.01 -67.17 -60.38
CA PRO A 2 9.45 -67.03 -60.26
C PRO A 2 9.92 -66.44 -58.92
N THR A 3 11.19 -66.75 -58.66
CA THR A 3 12.02 -66.43 -57.51
C THR A 3 12.72 -65.09 -57.70
N GLY A 4 12.66 -64.22 -56.69
CA GLY A 4 13.52 -63.04 -56.57
C GLY A 4 14.01 -62.93 -55.13
N LYS A 5 15.26 -63.34 -54.89
CA LYS A 5 16.03 -63.06 -53.67
C LYS A 5 16.16 -61.54 -53.48
N LEU A 6 15.96 -61.04 -52.26
CA LEU A 6 16.58 -59.82 -51.75
C LEU A 6 16.55 -59.84 -50.20
N ASP A 7 17.73 -60.11 -49.65
CA ASP A 7 18.34 -59.63 -48.40
C ASP A 7 17.52 -59.51 -47.10
N ALA A 8 17.84 -60.44 -46.20
CA ALA A 8 17.67 -60.30 -44.76
C ALA A 8 18.84 -59.47 -44.18
N SER A 9 18.57 -58.21 -43.80
CA SER A 9 19.37 -57.42 -42.85
C SER A 9 18.79 -56.01 -42.67
N ALA A 10 17.87 -55.82 -41.70
CA ALA A 10 17.65 -54.54 -41.04
C ALA A 10 17.01 -54.78 -39.67
N GLY A 11 17.73 -54.40 -38.62
CA GLY A 11 17.55 -54.86 -37.26
C GLY A 11 16.28 -54.38 -36.56
N GLY A 12 15.79 -55.24 -35.66
CA GLY A 12 14.78 -54.87 -34.69
C GLY A 12 15.33 -53.81 -33.73
N GLN A 13 15.04 -52.55 -33.99
CA GLN A 13 15.14 -51.52 -32.97
C GLN A 13 13.99 -51.70 -31.99
N ASN A 14 14.32 -52.13 -30.77
CA ASN A 14 13.43 -52.09 -29.61
C ASN A 14 12.86 -50.66 -29.49
N ARG A 15 11.59 -50.46 -29.88
CA ARG A 15 10.88 -49.21 -29.61
C ARG A 15 10.66 -49.12 -28.11
N LEU A 16 11.32 -48.15 -27.47
CA LEU A 16 11.06 -47.79 -26.07
C LEU A 16 9.58 -47.50 -25.87
N SER A 17 9.05 -47.82 -24.69
CA SER A 17 7.67 -47.47 -24.36
C SER A 17 7.51 -45.95 -24.32
N THR A 18 6.29 -45.45 -24.59
CA THR A 18 6.00 -44.00 -24.54
C THR A 18 6.33 -43.40 -23.17
N ALA A 19 6.19 -44.18 -22.09
CA ALA A 19 6.57 -43.75 -20.74
C ALA A 19 8.08 -43.61 -20.58
N GLU A 20 8.88 -44.55 -21.11
CA GLU A 20 10.34 -44.47 -21.07
C GLU A 20 10.87 -43.33 -21.94
N GLN A 21 10.26 -43.09 -23.10
CA GLN A 21 10.62 -41.96 -23.95
C GLN A 21 10.36 -40.63 -23.24
N LEU A 22 9.17 -40.45 -22.66
CA LEU A 22 8.85 -39.26 -21.88
C LEU A 22 9.72 -39.12 -20.62
N ARG A 23 10.13 -40.24 -19.99
CA ARG A 23 11.09 -40.22 -18.87
C ARG A 23 12.46 -39.73 -19.32
N ARG A 24 12.98 -40.20 -20.46
CA ARG A 24 14.25 -39.72 -21.01
C ARG A 24 14.18 -38.24 -21.40
N GLU A 25 13.07 -37.81 -22.00
CA GLU A 25 12.84 -36.39 -22.31
C GLU A 25 12.82 -35.55 -21.04
N ALA A 26 12.13 -35.98 -19.98
CA ALA A 26 12.08 -35.27 -18.70
C ALA A 26 13.45 -35.22 -17.99
N LEU A 27 14.23 -36.31 -18.03
CA LEU A 27 15.59 -36.34 -17.46
C LEU A 27 16.54 -35.37 -18.19
N HIS A 28 16.43 -35.30 -19.53
CA HIS A 28 17.22 -34.36 -20.32
C HIS A 28 16.78 -32.91 -20.11
N GLU A 29 15.47 -32.64 -20.19
CA GLU A 29 14.92 -31.29 -20.09
C GLU A 29 15.07 -30.69 -18.69
N PHE A 30 14.88 -31.49 -17.64
CA PHE A 30 14.90 -30.98 -16.26
C PHE A 30 16.25 -31.16 -15.57
N LEU A 31 16.95 -32.28 -15.78
CA LEU A 31 18.19 -32.57 -15.06
C LEU A 31 19.45 -32.45 -15.95
N GLY A 32 19.30 -32.17 -17.24
CA GLY A 32 20.42 -32.06 -18.17
C GLY A 32 21.18 -33.38 -18.36
N ILE A 33 20.50 -34.52 -18.19
CA ILE A 33 21.08 -35.86 -18.39
C ILE A 33 20.79 -36.30 -19.83
N ALA A 34 21.84 -36.55 -20.61
CA ALA A 34 21.67 -36.92 -22.02
C ALA A 34 20.91 -38.25 -22.18
N ALA A 35 20.18 -38.42 -23.28
CA ALA A 35 19.34 -39.61 -23.49
C ALA A 35 20.13 -40.93 -23.62
N ASP A 36 21.44 -40.83 -23.86
CA ASP A 36 22.44 -41.90 -23.94
C ASP A 36 23.32 -41.97 -22.67
N GLU A 37 23.19 -41.04 -21.73
CA GLU A 37 23.93 -41.02 -20.46
C GLU A 37 23.30 -41.97 -19.43
N GLU A 38 24.13 -42.71 -18.69
CA GLU A 38 23.67 -43.60 -17.63
C GLU A 38 23.16 -42.80 -16.42
N VAL A 39 21.94 -43.10 -15.96
CA VAL A 39 21.28 -42.38 -14.87
C VAL A 39 21.69 -42.97 -13.52
N THR A 40 22.79 -42.48 -12.95
CA THR A 40 23.23 -42.88 -11.60
C THR A 40 22.56 -42.01 -10.52
N SER A 41 22.52 -42.49 -9.26
CA SER A 41 21.98 -41.71 -8.13
C SER A 41 22.73 -40.39 -7.94
N ALA A 42 24.06 -40.37 -8.11
CA ALA A 42 24.84 -39.14 -8.04
C ALA A 42 24.46 -38.17 -9.18
N ARG A 43 24.25 -38.72 -10.38
CA ARG A 43 23.87 -37.92 -11.55
C ARG A 43 22.48 -37.30 -11.43
N LEU A 44 21.51 -38.03 -10.88
CA LEU A 44 20.17 -37.51 -10.54
C LEU A 44 20.22 -36.30 -9.60
N LEU A 45 21.21 -36.26 -8.70
CA LEU A 45 21.41 -35.14 -7.77
C LEU A 45 22.33 -34.03 -8.31
N GLY A 46 22.94 -34.21 -9.48
CA GLY A 46 23.94 -33.30 -10.02
C GLY A 46 25.26 -33.30 -9.22
N LEU A 47 25.63 -34.44 -8.64
CA LEU A 47 26.83 -34.65 -7.85
C LEU A 47 27.87 -35.48 -8.61
N ARG A 48 29.12 -35.45 -8.12
CA ARG A 48 30.16 -36.40 -8.54
C ARG A 48 29.91 -37.77 -7.90
N GLU A 49 30.33 -38.85 -8.56
CA GLU A 49 30.14 -40.23 -8.07
C GLU A 49 30.88 -40.52 -6.74
N ASP A 50 31.94 -39.78 -6.48
CA ASP A 50 32.76 -39.86 -5.27
C ASP A 50 32.29 -38.93 -4.14
N GLU A 51 31.17 -38.21 -4.30
CA GLU A 51 30.61 -37.39 -3.21
C GLU A 51 30.11 -38.29 -2.06
N ARG A 52 30.52 -37.96 -0.85
CA ARG A 52 30.22 -38.70 0.39
C ARG A 52 29.76 -37.80 1.53
N ASN A 53 29.81 -36.48 1.35
CA ASN A 53 29.36 -35.55 2.36
C ASN A 53 27.83 -35.52 2.42
N VAL A 54 27.27 -36.07 3.50
CA VAL A 54 25.81 -36.18 3.72
C VAL A 54 25.12 -34.82 3.57
N THR A 55 25.69 -33.74 4.11
CA THR A 55 25.11 -32.39 4.00
C THR A 55 25.10 -31.88 2.55
N VAL A 56 26.11 -32.23 1.74
CA VAL A 56 26.14 -31.89 0.31
C VAL A 56 25.09 -32.68 -0.46
N ILE A 57 24.93 -33.98 -0.15
CA ILE A 57 23.93 -34.87 -0.72
C ILE A 57 22.51 -34.39 -0.41
N GLU A 58 22.22 -34.06 0.86
CA GLU A 58 20.91 -33.54 1.29
C GLU A 58 20.56 -32.23 0.59
N ARG A 59 21.47 -31.25 0.58
CA ARG A 59 21.24 -29.97 -0.09
C ARG A 59 21.07 -30.12 -1.61
N ALA A 60 21.78 -31.08 -2.22
CA ALA A 60 21.61 -31.36 -3.64
C ALA A 60 20.24 -31.98 -3.94
N ALA A 61 19.81 -32.94 -3.13
CA ALA A 61 18.48 -33.55 -3.23
C ALA A 61 17.36 -32.54 -3.04
N ASP A 62 17.44 -31.68 -2.03
CA ASP A 62 16.40 -30.68 -1.75
C ASP A 62 16.28 -29.67 -2.91
N ARG A 63 17.40 -29.23 -3.49
CA ARG A 63 17.41 -28.39 -4.70
C ARG A 63 16.74 -29.08 -5.88
N GLN A 64 17.07 -30.34 -6.15
CA GLN A 64 16.48 -31.08 -7.29
C GLN A 64 14.99 -31.37 -7.09
N LEU A 65 14.57 -31.72 -5.87
CA LEU A 65 13.16 -31.91 -5.53
C LEU A 65 12.35 -30.61 -5.69
N GLN A 66 12.90 -29.49 -5.23
CA GLN A 66 12.26 -28.18 -5.38
C GLN A 66 12.12 -27.80 -6.85
N TYR A 67 13.18 -27.98 -7.64
CA TYR A 67 13.18 -27.69 -9.07
C TYR A 67 12.14 -28.53 -9.84
N VAL A 68 12.17 -29.86 -9.66
CA VAL A 68 11.23 -30.78 -10.35
C VAL A 68 9.77 -30.53 -9.92
N ARG A 69 9.52 -30.11 -8.67
CA ARG A 69 8.18 -29.66 -8.23
C ARG A 69 7.74 -28.37 -8.92
N GLY A 70 8.65 -27.42 -9.14
CA GLY A 70 8.36 -26.19 -9.91
C GLY A 70 7.94 -26.49 -11.36
N CYS A 71 8.52 -27.54 -11.96
CA CYS A 71 8.18 -28.01 -13.30
C CYS A 71 6.80 -28.70 -13.39
N ALA A 72 6.09 -28.96 -12.28
CA ALA A 72 4.77 -29.61 -12.25
C ALA A 72 3.64 -28.84 -12.95
N THR A 73 3.90 -27.60 -13.37
CA THR A 73 2.98 -26.82 -14.22
C THR A 73 2.96 -27.30 -15.68
N ASN A 74 3.94 -28.10 -16.11
CA ASN A 74 4.00 -28.65 -17.46
C ASN A 74 3.09 -29.88 -17.60
N ARG A 75 1.91 -29.69 -18.24
CA ARG A 75 0.90 -30.75 -18.46
C ARG A 75 1.46 -31.97 -19.21
N LYS A 76 2.55 -31.84 -19.99
CA LYS A 76 3.15 -32.93 -20.77
C LYS A 76 3.75 -34.03 -19.87
N TYR A 77 4.36 -33.65 -18.75
CA TYR A 77 5.14 -34.58 -17.91
C TYR A 77 4.46 -34.96 -16.60
N GLY A 78 3.23 -34.49 -16.35
CA GLY A 78 2.51 -34.71 -15.09
C GLY A 78 2.58 -36.15 -14.53
N PRO A 79 2.31 -37.20 -15.34
CA PRO A 79 2.40 -38.59 -14.87
C PRO A 79 3.81 -39.05 -14.48
N ILE A 80 4.87 -38.46 -15.06
CA ILE A 80 6.27 -38.89 -14.90
C ILE A 80 7.01 -38.04 -13.87
N LEU A 81 6.57 -36.81 -13.62
CA LEU A 81 7.18 -35.96 -12.60
C LEU A 81 7.12 -36.57 -11.21
N GLN A 82 6.02 -37.23 -10.85
CA GLN A 82 5.94 -37.93 -9.56
C GLN A 82 6.93 -39.11 -9.49
N GLN A 83 7.14 -39.83 -10.59
CA GLN A 83 8.14 -40.88 -10.68
C GLN A 83 9.55 -40.30 -10.48
N LEU A 84 9.87 -39.18 -11.14
CA LEU A 84 11.17 -38.53 -11.02
C LEU A 84 11.43 -38.00 -9.59
N LEU A 85 10.43 -37.43 -8.93
CA LEU A 85 10.53 -37.03 -7.52
C LEU A 85 10.84 -38.21 -6.58
N ASN A 86 10.23 -39.37 -6.86
CA ASN A 86 10.51 -40.59 -6.10
C ASN A 86 11.94 -41.09 -6.36
N GLU A 87 12.41 -41.04 -7.61
CA GLU A 87 13.78 -41.43 -7.99
C GLU A 87 14.83 -40.51 -7.34
N ILE A 88 14.60 -39.20 -7.29
CA ILE A 88 15.50 -38.23 -6.61
C ILE A 88 15.53 -38.50 -5.09
N SER A 89 14.38 -38.80 -4.49
CA SER A 89 14.31 -39.13 -3.06
C SER A 89 15.05 -40.44 -2.76
N ALA A 90 14.87 -41.47 -3.60
CA ALA A 90 15.60 -42.73 -3.47
C ALA A 90 17.12 -42.56 -3.68
N ALA A 91 17.53 -41.67 -4.59
CA ALA A 91 18.93 -41.33 -4.81
C ALA A 91 19.57 -40.66 -3.58
N LYS A 92 18.83 -39.76 -2.91
CA LYS A 92 19.25 -39.15 -1.63
C LYS A 92 19.53 -40.23 -0.58
N ASP A 93 18.58 -41.14 -0.40
CA ASP A 93 18.67 -42.19 0.63
C ASP A 93 19.80 -43.18 0.30
N SER A 94 19.94 -43.57 -0.97
CA SER A 94 21.00 -44.48 -1.41
C SER A 94 22.40 -43.91 -1.22
N LEU A 95 22.60 -42.61 -1.48
CA LEU A 95 23.91 -41.97 -1.34
C LEU A 95 24.23 -41.62 0.12
N SER A 96 23.23 -41.24 0.91
CA SER A 96 23.42 -40.92 2.33
C SER A 96 23.72 -42.15 3.19
N ASN A 97 23.26 -43.33 2.76
CA ASN A 97 23.45 -44.60 3.49
C ASN A 97 24.54 -45.50 2.90
N ALA A 98 25.26 -45.06 1.86
CA ALA A 98 26.30 -45.88 1.24
C ALA A 98 27.47 -46.10 2.24
N PRO A 99 27.86 -47.35 2.54
CA PRO A 99 28.98 -47.62 3.44
C PRO A 99 30.27 -47.04 2.86
N PRO A 100 31.19 -46.52 3.70
CA PRO A 100 32.49 -46.05 3.24
C PRO A 100 33.22 -47.24 2.59
N VAL A 101 33.46 -47.15 1.29
CA VAL A 101 34.21 -48.18 0.55
C VAL A 101 35.64 -48.16 1.10
N LEU A 102 36.05 -49.24 1.77
CA LEU A 102 37.44 -49.45 2.15
C LEU A 102 38.29 -49.47 0.87
N GLU A 103 39.14 -48.46 0.71
CA GLU A 103 40.13 -48.40 -0.38
C GLU A 103 41.04 -49.63 -0.32
N LYS A 104 40.89 -50.54 -1.28
CA LYS A 104 41.90 -51.55 -1.59
C LYS A 104 42.65 -51.13 -2.86
N HIS A 105 43.94 -50.84 -2.65
CA HIS A 105 45.05 -50.79 -3.60
C HIS A 105 44.99 -49.78 -4.75
N VAL A 106 45.74 -48.69 -4.58
CA VAL A 106 46.51 -48.09 -5.68
C VAL A 106 47.98 -48.12 -5.30
N THR A 107 48.73 -48.87 -6.10
CA THR A 107 50.16 -49.12 -6.06
C THR A 107 50.96 -47.85 -6.37
N GLU A 108 52.06 -47.71 -5.65
CA GLU A 108 53.02 -46.60 -5.67
C GLU A 108 53.62 -46.33 -7.06
N LYS A 109 53.80 -45.04 -7.38
CA LYS A 109 54.77 -44.56 -8.37
C LYS A 109 55.59 -43.40 -7.76
N PRO A 110 56.92 -43.33 -7.97
CA PRO A 110 57.82 -42.65 -7.06
C PRO A 110 57.99 -41.15 -7.33
N VAL A 111 58.16 -40.41 -6.23
CA VAL A 111 58.44 -38.97 -6.15
C VAL A 111 59.91 -38.69 -6.49
N PRO A 112 60.25 -37.65 -7.27
CA PRO A 112 61.62 -37.15 -7.37
C PRO A 112 61.96 -36.18 -6.23
N ALA A 113 63.21 -36.29 -5.79
CA ALA A 113 63.84 -35.67 -4.61
C ALA A 113 63.84 -34.12 -4.61
N PRO A 114 63.99 -33.49 -3.43
CA PRO A 114 63.86 -32.04 -3.24
C PRO A 114 65.16 -31.30 -3.60
N VAL A 115 65.03 -30.27 -4.45
CA VAL A 115 66.12 -29.34 -4.76
C VAL A 115 66.19 -28.25 -3.68
N THR A 116 67.36 -28.15 -3.09
CA THR A 116 67.80 -27.22 -2.06
C THR A 116 67.84 -25.79 -2.62
N ALA A 117 67.19 -24.82 -1.96
CA ALA A 117 67.33 -23.39 -2.27
C ALA A 117 68.07 -22.67 -1.13
N ALA A 118 69.23 -22.10 -1.48
CA ALA A 118 70.11 -21.27 -0.66
C ALA A 118 69.57 -19.83 -0.54
N PRO A 119 70.04 -19.02 0.44
CA PRO A 119 69.46 -17.71 0.75
C PRO A 119 69.98 -16.62 -0.20
N ALA A 120 69.06 -15.91 -0.86
CA ALA A 120 69.38 -14.76 -1.71
C ALA A 120 69.46 -13.47 -0.88
N GLN A 121 70.62 -12.80 -1.02
CA GLN A 121 70.99 -11.55 -0.37
C GLN A 121 70.19 -10.34 -0.92
N LEU A 122 69.87 -9.40 -0.04
CA LEU A 122 69.42 -8.05 -0.39
C LEU A 122 70.47 -7.35 -1.27
N GLN A 123 70.09 -6.96 -2.49
CA GLN A 123 70.79 -5.92 -3.25
C GLN A 123 69.92 -4.67 -3.35
N VAL A 124 70.51 -3.57 -2.88
CA VAL A 124 70.01 -2.20 -2.93
C VAL A 124 69.97 -1.72 -4.37
N ALA A 125 68.79 -1.35 -4.87
CA ALA A 125 68.63 -0.72 -6.18
C ALA A 125 68.84 0.80 -6.12
N LYS A 126 69.57 1.32 -7.11
CA LYS A 126 69.93 2.73 -7.34
C LYS A 126 68.72 3.66 -7.55
N PRO A 127 68.83 4.95 -7.18
CA PRO A 127 67.79 5.95 -7.39
C PRO A 127 67.70 6.40 -8.86
N LEU A 128 66.48 6.50 -9.39
CA LEU A 128 66.16 7.09 -10.69
C LEU A 128 66.04 8.62 -10.60
N PRO A 129 66.30 9.36 -11.70
CA PRO A 129 66.58 10.80 -11.69
C PRO A 129 65.33 11.69 -11.57
N GLN A 130 65.50 12.79 -10.84
CA GLN A 130 64.54 13.88 -10.68
C GLN A 130 64.35 14.65 -11.99
N ALA A 131 63.10 14.82 -12.42
CA ALA A 131 62.72 15.73 -13.51
C ALA A 131 62.19 17.05 -12.92
N HIS A 132 62.80 18.16 -13.35
CA HIS A 132 62.45 19.52 -12.95
C HIS A 132 61.11 19.98 -13.56
N PRO A 133 60.33 20.81 -12.84
CA PRO A 133 59.10 21.42 -13.36
C PRO A 133 59.40 22.55 -14.35
N LYS A 134 58.66 22.57 -15.47
CA LYS A 134 58.73 23.60 -16.52
C LYS A 134 57.81 24.78 -16.15
N PRO A 135 58.21 26.05 -16.35
CA PRO A 135 57.50 27.22 -15.83
C PRO A 135 56.29 27.64 -16.66
N LEU A 136 55.27 28.16 -15.96
CA LEU A 136 54.10 28.88 -16.48
C LEU A 136 54.48 30.26 -17.04
N PRO A 137 53.89 30.74 -18.14
CA PRO A 137 54.01 32.13 -18.58
C PRO A 137 53.07 33.05 -17.79
N GLN A 138 53.60 34.19 -17.33
CA GLN A 138 52.90 35.27 -16.63
C GLN A 138 52.28 36.29 -17.60
N ALA A 139 51.03 36.65 -17.27
CA ALA A 139 50.35 37.96 -17.27
C ALA A 139 50.41 38.92 -18.48
N ALA A 140 49.21 39.38 -18.87
CA ALA A 140 48.99 40.78 -19.27
C ALA A 140 47.65 41.29 -18.72
N ILE A 141 47.76 42.32 -17.89
CA ILE A 141 46.71 43.18 -17.34
C ILE A 141 46.33 44.19 -18.42
N LEU A 142 45.04 44.40 -18.71
CA LEU A 142 44.57 45.66 -19.30
C LEU A 142 43.19 46.06 -18.74
N THR A 143 43.15 47.34 -18.36
CA THR A 143 42.09 48.15 -17.73
C THR A 143 40.90 48.45 -18.66
N PRO A 144 39.73 48.86 -18.10
CA PRO A 144 38.58 49.26 -18.91
C PRO A 144 38.63 50.75 -19.25
N GLU A 145 38.50 51.09 -20.52
CA GLU A 145 38.30 52.47 -20.98
C GLU A 145 36.97 52.60 -21.74
N VAL A 146 36.19 53.57 -21.31
CA VAL A 146 34.88 53.96 -21.83
C VAL A 146 35.06 54.87 -23.04
N VAL A 147 34.51 54.51 -24.20
CA VAL A 147 34.26 55.46 -25.30
C VAL A 147 32.91 55.18 -25.97
N THR A 148 32.15 56.26 -26.12
CA THR A 148 30.78 56.37 -26.64
C THR A 148 30.73 56.66 -28.15
N GLN A 149 29.62 56.21 -28.78
CA GLN A 149 28.97 56.68 -30.03
C GLN A 149 29.49 56.18 -31.41
N PRO A 150 28.78 56.44 -32.53
CA PRO A 150 27.48 55.86 -32.91
C PRO A 150 27.50 55.34 -34.38
N ILE A 151 26.75 54.28 -34.73
CA ILE A 151 26.55 53.93 -36.14
C ILE A 151 25.07 53.66 -36.44
N VAL A 152 24.57 54.48 -37.36
CA VAL A 152 23.24 54.51 -37.98
C VAL A 152 23.29 53.67 -39.27
N ILE A 153 22.10 53.36 -39.81
CA ILE A 153 21.78 52.97 -41.21
C ILE A 153 21.76 51.43 -41.40
N GLN A 154 20.75 50.75 -41.97
CA GLN A 154 19.76 51.13 -42.99
C GLN A 154 18.48 50.25 -42.91
N ARG A 155 17.32 50.87 -43.17
CA ARG A 155 16.12 50.16 -43.65
C ARG A 155 16.36 49.70 -45.09
N HIS A 156 16.10 48.42 -45.37
CA HIS A 156 15.69 47.99 -46.71
C HIS A 156 14.35 47.26 -46.63
N ALA A 157 13.35 47.91 -47.20
CA ALA A 157 12.15 47.27 -47.71
C ALA A 157 12.52 46.48 -48.97
N GLY A 158 12.02 45.25 -49.07
CA GLY A 158 12.20 44.38 -50.23
C GLY A 158 11.14 43.29 -50.24
N GLN A 159 10.16 43.47 -51.13
CA GLN A 159 9.12 42.52 -51.49
C GLN A 159 9.71 41.25 -52.09
N HIS A 160 9.22 40.07 -51.70
CA HIS A 160 9.07 38.88 -52.55
C HIS A 160 7.96 38.01 -51.92
N ALA A 161 6.75 38.06 -52.48
CA ALA A 161 6.25 37.14 -53.51
C ALA A 161 5.70 35.84 -52.90
N ALA A 162 4.38 35.71 -52.99
CA ALA A 162 3.60 34.55 -52.58
C ALA A 162 4.07 33.29 -53.32
N HIS A 163 4.41 32.25 -52.56
CA HIS A 163 4.40 30.88 -53.04
C HIS A 163 3.36 30.10 -52.24
N ASP A 164 2.21 29.92 -52.88
CA ASP A 164 1.15 29.01 -52.47
C ASP A 164 1.62 27.58 -52.82
N THR A 165 1.94 26.78 -51.79
CA THR A 165 2.23 25.35 -51.93
C THR A 165 1.33 24.57 -50.98
N LYS A 166 0.06 24.42 -51.38
CA LYS A 166 -0.80 23.33 -50.91
C LYS A 166 -0.30 22.02 -51.53
N GLN A 167 0.50 21.25 -50.81
CA GLN A 167 0.62 19.81 -51.05
C GLN A 167 -0.02 19.04 -49.89
N PRO A 168 -0.94 18.10 -50.18
CA PRO A 168 -1.47 17.22 -49.16
C PRO A 168 -0.43 16.13 -48.84
N THR A 169 -0.24 15.85 -47.55
CA THR A 169 0.55 14.72 -47.10
C THR A 169 -0.01 13.40 -47.64
N PHE A 170 0.87 12.53 -48.11
CA PHE A 170 0.65 11.17 -48.62
C PHE A 170 -0.31 10.29 -47.76
N LEU A 171 -0.47 10.60 -46.47
CA LEU A 171 -1.40 9.91 -45.56
C LEU A 171 -2.88 10.32 -45.72
N GLN A 172 -3.19 11.49 -46.28
CA GLN A 172 -4.57 11.93 -46.54
C GLN A 172 -5.16 11.37 -47.84
N GLN A 173 -4.33 10.96 -48.80
CA GLN A 173 -4.79 10.41 -50.07
C GLN A 173 -5.20 8.93 -49.95
N ARG A 174 -4.60 8.17 -49.02
CA ARG A 174 -4.96 6.76 -48.75
C ARG A 174 -6.28 6.57 -47.98
N TRP A 175 -6.73 7.56 -47.22
CA TRP A 175 -7.99 7.46 -46.47
C TRP A 175 -9.24 7.59 -47.35
N LYS A 176 -9.15 8.29 -48.49
CA LYS A 176 -10.30 8.44 -49.40
C LYS A 176 -10.56 7.21 -50.28
N GLU A 177 -9.55 6.37 -50.54
CA GLU A 177 -9.72 5.13 -51.30
C GLU A 177 -10.20 3.95 -50.44
N LEU A 178 -9.89 3.92 -49.14
CA LEU A 178 -10.37 2.87 -48.22
C LEU A 178 -11.82 3.07 -47.77
N ALA A 179 -12.31 4.32 -47.70
CA ALA A 179 -13.68 4.61 -47.27
C ALA A 179 -14.76 4.25 -48.33
N ALA A 180 -14.40 4.18 -49.62
CA ALA A 180 -15.34 3.85 -50.69
C ALA A 180 -15.49 2.34 -50.94
N GLY A 181 -14.49 1.52 -50.59
CA GLY A 181 -14.51 0.07 -50.83
C GLY A 181 -15.12 -0.79 -49.71
N GLY A 182 -15.15 -0.28 -48.46
CA GLY A 182 -15.54 -1.08 -47.28
C GLY A 182 -17.05 -1.22 -47.05
N ILE A 183 -17.88 -0.36 -47.64
CA ILE A 183 -19.32 -0.29 -47.32
C ILE A 183 -20.15 -1.31 -48.11
N VAL A 184 -19.64 -1.82 -49.24
CA VAL A 184 -20.41 -2.74 -50.11
C VAL A 184 -20.23 -4.21 -49.72
N LEU A 185 -19.15 -4.60 -49.04
CA LEU A 185 -18.93 -6.00 -48.62
C LEU A 185 -19.41 -6.31 -47.18
N GLY A 186 -19.43 -5.32 -46.29
CA GLY A 186 -19.87 -5.53 -44.89
C GLY A 186 -21.39 -5.66 -44.71
N SER A 187 -22.16 -5.00 -45.56
CA SER A 187 -23.63 -4.96 -45.48
C SER A 187 -24.29 -6.27 -45.98
N GLY A 188 -23.70 -6.92 -46.99
CA GLY A 188 -24.18 -8.21 -47.49
C GLY A 188 -23.97 -9.36 -46.51
N LEU A 189 -22.84 -9.38 -45.79
CA LEU A 189 -22.54 -10.45 -44.82
C LEU A 189 -23.45 -10.38 -43.59
N LEU A 190 -23.77 -9.17 -43.13
CA LEU A 190 -24.66 -8.96 -41.99
C LEU A 190 -26.11 -9.32 -42.33
N ALA A 191 -26.57 -9.02 -43.54
CA ALA A 191 -27.91 -9.41 -44.00
C ALA A 191 -28.04 -10.94 -44.15
N LEU A 192 -26.98 -11.64 -44.60
CA LEU A 192 -26.97 -13.10 -44.70
C LEU A 192 -26.98 -13.78 -43.32
N LEU A 193 -26.27 -13.21 -42.34
CA LEU A 193 -26.25 -13.70 -40.96
C LEU A 193 -27.59 -13.48 -40.24
N ILE A 194 -28.25 -12.35 -40.51
CA ILE A 194 -29.61 -12.08 -39.99
C ILE A 194 -30.63 -13.03 -40.64
N ALA A 195 -30.52 -13.32 -41.94
CA ALA A 195 -31.39 -14.28 -42.62
C ALA A 195 -31.21 -15.72 -42.11
N LEU A 196 -29.97 -16.14 -41.82
CA LEU A 196 -29.68 -17.46 -41.24
C LEU A 196 -30.15 -17.59 -39.79
N TRP A 197 -30.14 -16.49 -39.04
CA TRP A 197 -30.64 -16.47 -37.66
C TRP A 197 -32.19 -16.52 -37.60
N ILE A 198 -32.87 -15.82 -38.50
CA ILE A 198 -34.34 -15.85 -38.60
C ILE A 198 -34.85 -17.21 -39.08
N SER A 199 -34.07 -17.96 -39.88
CA SER A 199 -34.49 -19.27 -40.37
C SER A 199 -34.41 -20.40 -39.34
N ASN A 200 -33.82 -20.18 -38.15
CA ASN A 200 -33.54 -21.25 -37.17
C ASN A 200 -34.31 -21.12 -35.85
N SER A 201 -35.33 -20.26 -35.76
CA SER A 201 -36.20 -20.13 -34.60
C SER A 201 -37.63 -20.57 -34.89
N GLY A 202 -37.82 -21.85 -35.23
CA GLY A 202 -39.13 -22.48 -35.27
C GLY A 202 -39.56 -22.94 -33.87
N LYS A 203 -40.51 -22.23 -33.26
CA LYS A 203 -41.28 -22.74 -32.09
C LYS A 203 -42.49 -23.53 -32.60
N PRO A 204 -42.89 -24.63 -31.92
CA PRO A 204 -44.14 -25.31 -32.23
C PRO A 204 -45.33 -24.53 -31.64
N ALA A 205 -46.38 -24.40 -32.45
CA ALA A 205 -47.64 -23.77 -32.08
C ALA A 205 -48.65 -24.79 -31.54
N THR A 206 -49.37 -24.39 -30.50
CA THR A 206 -50.52 -25.08 -29.89
C THR A 206 -51.80 -24.28 -30.14
N THR A 207 -52.79 -24.88 -30.83
CA THR A 207 -54.27 -24.66 -30.77
C THR A 207 -54.90 -25.50 -31.89
N ALA A 208 -56.09 -26.10 -31.86
CA ALA A 208 -57.20 -26.23 -30.92
C ALA A 208 -58.08 -27.44 -31.35
N GLU A 209 -58.79 -28.04 -30.38
CA GLU A 209 -60.23 -28.39 -30.42
C GLU A 209 -60.88 -29.02 -31.69
N ARG A 210 -61.29 -30.31 -31.64
CA ARG A 210 -62.71 -30.77 -31.68
C ARG A 210 -62.88 -32.31 -31.71
N ALA A 211 -63.87 -32.76 -30.90
CA ALA A 211 -64.86 -33.84 -31.10
C ALA A 211 -64.52 -35.35 -31.04
N HIS A 212 -65.25 -36.04 -30.13
CA HIS A 212 -65.97 -37.33 -30.22
C HIS A 212 -65.32 -38.49 -31.00
N THR A 213 -65.18 -39.74 -30.52
CA THR A 213 -66.11 -40.66 -29.83
C THR A 213 -65.34 -41.91 -29.36
N GLY A 214 -65.77 -42.52 -28.24
CA GLY A 214 -66.03 -43.96 -28.14
C GLY A 214 -64.91 -44.94 -27.72
N SER A 215 -65.21 -45.69 -26.63
CA SER A 215 -65.01 -47.15 -26.44
C SER A 215 -63.55 -47.68 -26.44
N GLU A 216 -63.10 -48.68 -25.69
CA GLU A 216 -63.55 -49.55 -24.60
C GLU A 216 -62.37 -50.53 -24.39
N ALA A 217 -62.12 -50.90 -23.14
CA ALA A 217 -61.48 -52.13 -22.65
C ALA A 217 -60.16 -52.71 -23.24
N THR A 218 -59.45 -53.36 -22.30
CA THR A 218 -58.67 -54.61 -22.40
C THR A 218 -57.13 -54.50 -22.47
N ALA A 219 -56.50 -54.97 -21.38
CA ALA A 219 -55.14 -55.53 -21.30
C ALA A 219 -55.03 -56.79 -22.22
N PRO A 220 -53.87 -57.42 -22.54
CA PRO A 220 -52.75 -57.72 -21.63
C PRO A 220 -51.31 -57.64 -22.22
N GLN A 221 -50.34 -57.92 -21.34
CA GLN A 221 -48.90 -58.27 -21.50
C GLN A 221 -48.60 -59.37 -22.59
N PRO A 222 -47.34 -59.84 -22.89
CA PRO A 222 -46.05 -59.80 -22.14
C PRO A 222 -44.70 -59.74 -22.93
N THR A 223 -43.61 -59.85 -22.16
CA THR A 223 -42.21 -60.31 -22.47
C THR A 223 -41.19 -59.24 -22.94
N GLY A 224 -39.93 -59.18 -22.46
CA GLY A 224 -39.19 -59.96 -21.48
C GLY A 224 -37.73 -59.46 -21.27
N LYS A 225 -37.18 -59.77 -20.07
CA LYS A 225 -35.78 -60.04 -19.65
C LYS A 225 -34.58 -59.33 -20.34
N LYS A 226 -33.73 -58.68 -19.53
CA LYS A 226 -32.40 -59.23 -19.14
C LYS A 226 -31.67 -58.43 -18.04
N ASP A 227 -31.23 -59.17 -17.03
CA ASP A 227 -30.32 -58.81 -15.94
C ASP A 227 -28.89 -58.49 -16.39
N ARG A 228 -28.19 -57.62 -15.63
CA ARG A 228 -26.87 -57.95 -15.07
C ARG A 228 -26.48 -57.03 -13.91
N SER A 229 -25.88 -57.66 -12.90
CA SER A 229 -25.65 -57.18 -11.55
C SER A 229 -24.16 -56.99 -11.24
N LYS A 230 -23.86 -56.02 -10.34
CA LYS A 230 -22.81 -56.01 -9.29
C LYS A 230 -21.31 -55.96 -9.73
N PRO A 231 -20.34 -55.47 -8.89
CA PRO A 231 -20.26 -55.74 -7.45
C PRO A 231 -19.83 -54.61 -6.48
N THR A 232 -20.25 -54.85 -5.24
CA THR A 232 -19.83 -54.23 -3.98
C THR A 232 -18.69 -55.05 -3.38
N THR A 233 -17.67 -54.40 -2.82
CA THR A 233 -16.63 -55.02 -1.97
C THR A 233 -16.72 -54.42 -0.56
N GLN A 234 -16.46 -55.26 0.44
CA GLN A 234 -16.90 -55.14 1.83
C GLN A 234 -15.70 -55.41 2.78
N ILE A 235 -15.69 -54.73 3.95
CA ILE A 235 -15.13 -55.12 5.29
C ILE A 235 -13.63 -54.82 5.57
N PRO A 236 -13.16 -54.50 6.83
CA PRO A 236 -13.83 -54.57 8.16
C PRO A 236 -13.84 -53.32 9.06
N ALA A 237 -14.63 -53.46 10.14
CA ALA A 237 -14.94 -52.53 11.23
C ALA A 237 -14.20 -52.83 12.55
N SER A 238 -14.16 -51.85 13.47
CA SER A 238 -14.17 -52.04 14.95
C SER A 238 -14.56 -50.72 15.65
N THR A 239 -15.82 -50.58 16.09
CA THR A 239 -16.33 -50.50 17.49
C THR A 239 -16.38 -49.12 18.15
N GLY A 240 -17.60 -48.61 18.34
CA GLY A 240 -18.01 -47.56 19.28
C GLY A 240 -19.55 -47.46 19.33
N PRO A 241 -20.20 -47.41 20.50
CA PRO A 241 -21.65 -47.63 20.63
C PRO A 241 -22.52 -46.37 20.44
N ASP A 242 -23.74 -46.65 19.98
CA ASP A 242 -24.90 -45.78 19.69
C ASP A 242 -25.38 -44.92 20.85
N PHE A 243 -25.93 -43.73 20.53
CA PHE A 243 -27.26 -43.31 20.99
C PHE A 243 -27.91 -42.34 19.98
N GLN A 244 -29.12 -42.69 19.53
CA GLN A 244 -29.92 -42.00 18.50
C GLN A 244 -30.83 -40.91 19.10
N PHE A 245 -31.13 -39.86 18.32
CA PHE A 245 -32.45 -39.23 18.32
C PHE A 245 -32.85 -38.70 16.93
N LYS A 246 -34.14 -38.88 16.60
CA LYS A 246 -34.85 -38.67 15.33
C LYS A 246 -35.14 -37.18 15.01
N PRO A 247 -35.41 -36.85 13.72
CA PRO A 247 -35.78 -35.52 13.25
C PRO A 247 -37.32 -35.34 13.14
N ILE A 248 -37.80 -34.10 13.23
CA ILE A 248 -39.16 -33.72 12.79
C ILE A 248 -39.10 -32.39 12.02
N GLN A 249 -39.74 -32.40 10.85
CA GLN A 249 -39.96 -31.29 9.91
C GLN A 249 -41.20 -30.45 10.27
N GLU A 250 -41.19 -29.27 9.66
CA GLU A 250 -42.19 -28.21 9.50
C GLU A 250 -43.66 -28.63 9.33
N ASP A 251 -44.57 -27.78 9.83
CA ASP A 251 -45.65 -27.27 8.98
C ASP A 251 -46.26 -25.94 9.49
N THR A 252 -47.09 -25.37 8.63
CA THR A 252 -47.49 -23.98 8.34
C THR A 252 -48.49 -23.23 9.28
N ASN A 253 -48.49 -21.88 9.12
CA ASN A 253 -49.33 -20.75 9.62
C ASN A 253 -50.86 -21.00 9.88
N PRO A 254 -51.63 -20.16 10.65
CA PRO A 254 -51.89 -18.73 10.35
C PRO A 254 -52.24 -17.75 11.54
N ALA A 255 -52.43 -16.46 11.18
CA ALA A 255 -52.92 -15.27 11.95
C ALA A 255 -54.23 -15.50 12.78
N PRO A 256 -54.76 -14.61 13.70
CA PRO A 256 -54.81 -13.13 13.62
C PRO A 256 -54.97 -12.29 14.94
N ALA A 257 -55.21 -10.97 14.74
CA ALA A 257 -56.02 -10.01 15.51
C ALA A 257 -55.53 -9.43 16.85
N ASN A 258 -55.51 -8.09 16.90
CA ASN A 258 -55.08 -7.24 18.00
C ASN A 258 -56.27 -6.34 18.41
N THR A 259 -56.71 -6.44 19.66
CA THR A 259 -57.69 -5.53 20.29
C THR A 259 -57.19 -5.15 21.68
N SER A 260 -57.09 -3.84 21.94
CA SER A 260 -56.78 -3.28 23.26
C SER A 260 -57.98 -2.47 23.76
N PRO A 261 -58.28 -2.52 25.07
CA PRO A 261 -59.03 -1.47 25.74
C PRO A 261 -58.21 -0.74 26.84
N PRO A 262 -58.73 0.40 27.35
CA PRO A 262 -57.95 1.51 27.92
C PRO A 262 -58.16 1.72 29.43
N MET A 263 -57.32 2.52 30.11
CA MET A 263 -57.69 3.25 31.34
C MET A 263 -56.83 4.51 31.62
N THR A 264 -57.52 5.65 31.49
CA THR A 264 -57.71 6.83 32.35
C THR A 264 -56.73 7.29 33.46
N GLU A 265 -56.55 8.63 33.43
CA GLU A 265 -56.14 9.69 34.39
C GLU A 265 -56.29 9.52 35.93
N VAL A 266 -55.47 10.29 36.69
CA VAL A 266 -55.83 11.37 37.67
C VAL A 266 -54.60 11.71 38.56
N SER A 267 -53.96 12.89 38.38
CA SER A 267 -53.88 14.11 39.25
C SER A 267 -53.05 14.11 40.58
N SER A 268 -52.09 15.07 40.65
CA SER A 268 -51.90 16.11 41.71
C SER A 268 -51.16 15.89 43.07
N ILE A 269 -50.17 16.79 43.33
CA ILE A 269 -49.90 17.63 44.55
C ILE A 269 -48.83 17.22 45.64
N ASN A 270 -47.89 18.20 45.85
CA ASN A 270 -47.12 18.67 47.03
C ASN A 270 -46.18 17.80 47.92
N GLN A 271 -44.88 18.22 47.97
CA GLN A 271 -43.95 18.57 49.11
C GLN A 271 -43.92 17.75 50.43
N PRO A 272 -43.01 17.99 51.41
CA PRO A 272 -41.56 18.36 51.43
C PRO A 272 -40.74 17.53 52.47
N VAL A 273 -39.40 17.54 52.48
CA VAL A 273 -38.61 17.18 53.70
C VAL A 273 -37.31 17.99 53.84
N ARG A 274 -37.08 18.40 55.10
CA ARG A 274 -36.03 19.23 55.70
C ARG A 274 -34.78 18.45 56.16
N SER A 275 -33.63 19.13 56.12
CA SER A 275 -32.50 19.28 57.08
C SER A 275 -31.96 18.11 57.93
N PHE A 276 -30.62 18.04 58.06
CA PHE A 276 -29.91 18.01 59.37
C PHE A 276 -28.42 18.46 59.23
N LEU A 277 -28.00 19.41 60.09
CA LEU A 277 -26.61 19.77 60.46
C LEU A 277 -26.20 18.98 61.73
N PRO A 278 -24.91 18.96 62.16
CA PRO A 278 -24.43 19.89 63.22
C PRO A 278 -22.88 20.17 63.14
N PRO A 279 -22.16 20.75 64.15
CA PRO A 279 -22.00 22.20 64.34
C PRO A 279 -20.56 22.72 64.66
N GLY A 280 -20.36 24.05 64.48
CA GLY A 280 -19.68 24.95 65.45
C GLY A 280 -18.14 25.09 65.45
N VAL A 281 -17.65 26.32 65.28
CA VAL A 281 -17.05 27.20 66.33
C VAL A 281 -16.38 28.43 65.67
N VAL A 282 -16.68 29.62 66.22
CA VAL A 282 -16.18 31.00 65.98
C VAL A 282 -15.26 31.33 67.19
N PRO A 283 -14.20 32.20 67.20
CA PRO A 283 -14.25 33.65 66.87
C PRO A 283 -12.93 34.33 66.36
N ALA A 284 -13.05 35.42 65.58
CA ALA A 284 -12.77 36.84 65.88
C ALA A 284 -11.29 37.29 65.92
N ASP A 285 -10.92 38.28 65.10
CA ASP A 285 -10.39 39.58 65.55
C ASP A 285 -10.07 40.56 64.38
N GLN A 286 -10.33 41.84 64.63
CA GLN A 286 -10.03 43.06 63.83
C GLN A 286 -8.50 43.40 63.85
N PRO A 287 -7.96 44.51 63.28
CA PRO A 287 -8.53 45.72 62.63
C PRO A 287 -7.80 46.19 61.33
N PRO A 288 -8.24 47.30 60.69
CA PRO A 288 -7.63 47.90 59.50
C PRO A 288 -6.53 48.92 59.85
N VAL A 289 -5.74 49.37 58.86
CA VAL A 289 -5.24 50.77 58.63
C VAL A 289 -3.95 50.82 57.75
N ASP A 290 -3.97 51.75 56.78
CA ASP A 290 -2.92 52.50 56.02
C ASP A 290 -1.98 51.89 54.95
N GLN A 291 -2.23 52.33 53.69
CA GLN A 291 -1.38 53.03 52.66
C GLN A 291 0.11 52.64 52.44
N PRO A 292 0.79 52.95 51.28
CA PRO A 292 0.45 53.88 50.19
C PRO A 292 0.74 53.43 48.73
N THR A 293 0.34 54.32 47.82
CA THR A 293 0.58 54.47 46.37
C THR A 293 1.98 54.19 45.82
N THR A 294 2.04 53.59 44.63
CA THR A 294 2.77 53.97 43.36
C THR A 294 2.67 52.74 42.42
N GLY A 295 2.54 52.76 41.09
CA GLY A 295 2.48 53.76 40.04
C GLY A 295 2.14 53.04 38.72
N ASN A 296 1.78 53.84 37.71
CA ASN A 296 1.40 53.52 36.33
C ASN A 296 1.95 52.22 35.69
N SER A 297 1.10 51.51 34.95
CA SER A 297 1.28 51.40 33.48
C SER A 297 0.01 50.87 32.79
N LEU A 298 -0.45 51.64 31.81
CA LEU A 298 -1.56 51.34 30.91
C LEU A 298 -1.16 50.23 29.93
N VAL A 299 -1.92 49.14 29.91
CA VAL A 299 -1.99 48.21 28.77
C VAL A 299 -3.47 48.04 28.40
N PRO A 300 -3.88 48.31 27.15
CA PRO A 300 -5.26 48.13 26.73
C PRO A 300 -5.58 46.63 26.65
N GLN A 301 -6.54 46.17 27.47
CA GLN A 301 -7.13 44.85 27.30
C GLN A 301 -8.00 44.85 26.04
N GLY A 302 -7.65 43.99 25.08
CA GLY A 302 -8.50 43.67 23.94
C GLY A 302 -9.81 43.00 24.39
N PRO A 303 -10.86 43.05 23.55
CA PRO A 303 -12.16 42.51 23.91
C PRO A 303 -12.07 41.00 24.11
N GLY A 304 -12.47 40.54 25.30
CA GLY A 304 -12.59 39.12 25.60
C GLY A 304 -13.59 38.42 24.67
N PRO A 305 -13.47 37.08 24.52
CA PRO A 305 -14.32 36.31 23.62
C PRO A 305 -15.79 36.41 24.04
N LEU A 306 -16.64 36.79 23.09
CA LEU A 306 -18.10 36.80 23.26
C LEU A 306 -18.60 35.38 23.56
N PRO A 307 -19.61 35.22 24.44
CA PRO A 307 -20.21 33.92 24.72
C PRO A 307 -20.91 33.37 23.47
N ALA A 308 -20.81 32.06 23.25
CA ALA A 308 -21.49 31.35 22.18
C ALA A 308 -22.99 31.70 22.16
N ALA A 309 -23.44 32.33 21.08
CA ALA A 309 -24.83 32.72 20.92
C ALA A 309 -25.72 31.48 20.92
N ASN A 310 -26.73 31.46 21.80
CA ASN A 310 -27.81 30.47 21.78
C ASN A 310 -28.51 30.55 20.42
N VAL A 311 -28.26 29.57 19.53
CA VAL A 311 -28.99 29.43 18.27
C VAL A 311 -30.45 29.10 18.62
N PRO A 312 -31.44 29.89 18.19
CA PRO A 312 -32.84 29.60 18.46
C PRO A 312 -33.22 28.22 17.89
N THR A 313 -33.78 27.36 18.72
CA THR A 313 -34.38 26.09 18.27
C THR A 313 -35.57 26.41 17.36
N LEU A 314 -35.42 26.17 16.05
CA LEU A 314 -36.51 26.34 15.08
C LEU A 314 -37.63 25.33 15.37
N SER A 315 -38.87 25.79 15.54
CA SER A 315 -39.98 24.87 15.83
C SER A 315 -40.32 24.04 14.59
N LYS A 316 -40.57 22.75 14.80
CA LYS A 316 -40.95 21.82 13.72
C LYS A 316 -42.18 22.31 12.95
N GLU A 317 -43.16 22.86 13.66
CA GLU A 317 -44.41 23.41 13.11
C GLU A 317 -44.15 24.58 12.14
N GLN A 318 -43.22 25.48 12.47
CA GLN A 318 -42.85 26.60 11.61
C GLN A 318 -42.18 26.12 10.32
N VAL A 319 -41.30 25.12 10.42
CA VAL A 319 -40.61 24.51 9.27
C VAL A 319 -41.63 23.77 8.38
N ASP A 320 -42.56 23.01 8.96
CA ASP A 320 -43.58 22.27 8.23
C ASP A 320 -44.61 23.20 7.55
N ALA A 321 -44.98 24.33 8.18
CA ALA A 321 -45.83 25.34 7.58
C ALA A 321 -45.17 25.98 6.34
N LYS A 322 -43.91 26.44 6.47
CA LYS A 322 -43.14 27.01 5.35
C LYS A 322 -42.93 25.99 4.23
N ARG A 323 -42.67 24.72 4.57
CA ARG A 323 -42.56 23.61 3.62
C ARG A 323 -43.83 23.44 2.80
N THR A 324 -45.00 23.50 3.45
CA THR A 324 -46.30 23.37 2.77
C THR A 324 -46.52 24.50 1.77
N THR A 325 -46.30 25.76 2.19
CA THR A 325 -46.39 26.93 1.30
C THR A 325 -45.41 26.85 0.13
N LEU A 326 -44.20 26.32 0.36
CA LEU A 326 -43.20 26.14 -0.68
C LEU A 326 -43.66 25.13 -1.76
N LEU A 327 -44.17 23.97 -1.32
CA LEU A 327 -44.66 22.93 -2.24
C LEU A 327 -45.81 23.43 -3.10
N GLU A 328 -46.75 24.19 -2.52
CA GLU A 328 -47.84 24.84 -3.25
C GLU A 328 -47.31 25.83 -4.29
N ARG A 329 -46.32 26.67 -3.93
CA ARG A 329 -45.73 27.66 -4.84
C ARG A 329 -45.02 27.03 -6.04
N ILE A 330 -44.38 25.88 -5.85
CA ILE A 330 -43.64 25.17 -6.92
C ILE A 330 -44.58 24.28 -7.75
N GLY A 331 -45.86 24.18 -7.37
CA GLY A 331 -46.82 23.30 -8.03
C GLY A 331 -46.49 21.81 -7.84
N LEU A 332 -45.85 21.45 -6.73
CA LEU A 332 -45.64 20.07 -6.32
C LEU A 332 -46.85 19.62 -5.51
N GLU A 333 -47.87 19.10 -6.21
CA GLU A 333 -48.97 18.38 -5.56
C GLU A 333 -48.40 17.21 -4.74
N LYS A 334 -49.01 16.91 -3.59
CA LYS A 334 -48.51 15.91 -2.61
C LYS A 334 -48.27 14.50 -3.18
N THR A 335 -48.74 14.20 -4.41
CA THR A 335 -48.73 12.86 -5.01
C THR A 335 -47.90 12.73 -6.29
N ALA A 336 -47.42 13.83 -6.90
CA ALA A 336 -46.68 13.75 -8.16
C ALA A 336 -45.16 13.60 -7.91
N LYS A 337 -44.51 12.66 -8.63
CA LYS A 337 -43.04 12.52 -8.63
C LYS A 337 -42.44 13.81 -9.24
N PRO A 338 -41.54 14.52 -8.56
CA PRO A 338 -40.91 15.73 -9.09
C PRO A 338 -40.17 15.42 -10.38
N THR A 339 -40.16 16.36 -11.29
CA THR A 339 -39.31 16.34 -12.48
C THR A 339 -37.92 16.88 -12.17
N VAL A 340 -36.93 16.55 -12.99
CA VAL A 340 -35.57 17.15 -12.88
C VAL A 340 -35.63 18.68 -12.94
N LYS A 341 -36.52 19.24 -13.76
CA LYS A 341 -36.74 20.69 -13.85
C LYS A 341 -37.25 21.28 -12.53
N GLN A 342 -38.18 20.62 -11.87
CA GLN A 342 -38.67 21.06 -10.55
C GLN A 342 -37.57 20.97 -9.49
N TYR A 343 -36.70 19.96 -9.54
CA TYR A 343 -35.52 19.90 -8.66
C TYR A 343 -34.60 21.11 -8.83
N GLU A 344 -34.22 21.46 -10.07
CA GLU A 344 -33.36 22.62 -10.32
C GLU A 344 -34.04 23.93 -9.88
N GLN A 345 -35.36 24.06 -10.05
CA GLN A 345 -36.12 25.21 -9.55
C GLN A 345 -36.07 25.32 -8.01
N ILE A 346 -36.19 24.19 -7.29
CA ILE A 346 -36.03 24.17 -5.83
C ILE A 346 -34.59 24.54 -5.45
N ARG A 347 -33.59 24.06 -6.20
CA ARG A 347 -32.17 24.32 -5.96
C ARG A 347 -31.81 25.79 -6.16
N GLU A 348 -32.32 26.41 -7.22
CA GLU A 348 -32.21 27.85 -7.45
C GLU A 348 -32.87 28.63 -6.31
N PHE A 349 -34.06 28.22 -5.88
CA PHE A 349 -34.76 28.84 -4.76
C PHE A 349 -34.02 28.69 -3.42
N ALA A 350 -33.38 27.54 -3.16
CA ALA A 350 -32.53 27.32 -1.98
C ALA A 350 -31.31 28.26 -1.97
N ASN A 351 -30.87 28.72 -3.14
CA ASN A 351 -29.74 29.62 -3.28
C ASN A 351 -30.12 31.11 -3.24
N ASP A 352 -31.41 31.44 -3.29
CA ASP A 352 -31.91 32.81 -3.23
C ASP A 352 -31.50 33.50 -1.91
N PRO A 353 -30.86 34.68 -1.96
CA PRO A 353 -30.45 35.42 -0.76
C PRO A 353 -31.60 35.69 0.21
N THR A 354 -32.82 35.93 -0.28
CA THR A 354 -34.00 36.22 0.55
C THR A 354 -34.43 35.00 1.36
N VAL A 355 -34.26 33.80 0.79
CA VAL A 355 -34.53 32.54 1.48
C VAL A 355 -33.44 32.26 2.51
N LYS A 356 -32.17 32.52 2.17
CA LYS A 356 -31.02 32.35 3.10
C LYS A 356 -31.11 33.24 4.34
N THR A 357 -31.75 34.41 4.24
CA THR A 357 -31.95 35.32 5.38
C THR A 357 -33.04 34.88 6.37
N ASP A 358 -33.92 33.94 6.01
CA ASP A 358 -34.95 33.36 6.89
C ASP A 358 -34.56 31.91 7.25
N PRO A 359 -34.02 31.63 8.45
CA PRO A 359 -33.57 30.29 8.86
C PRO A 359 -34.65 29.21 8.73
N VAL A 360 -35.93 29.54 8.98
CA VAL A 360 -37.05 28.60 8.87
C VAL A 360 -37.31 28.29 7.40
N ALA A 361 -37.38 29.32 6.54
CA ALA A 361 -37.59 29.13 5.11
C ALA A 361 -36.41 28.40 4.45
N HIS A 362 -35.17 28.71 4.86
CA HIS A 362 -33.98 28.05 4.37
C HIS A 362 -33.96 26.57 4.72
N LYS A 363 -34.20 26.23 6.01
CA LYS A 363 -34.29 24.83 6.45
C LYS A 363 -35.41 24.07 5.73
N ALA A 364 -36.61 24.68 5.61
CA ALA A 364 -37.74 24.09 4.90
C ALA A 364 -37.41 23.83 3.42
N THR A 365 -36.72 24.76 2.75
CA THR A 365 -36.34 24.63 1.34
C THR A 365 -35.33 23.51 1.11
N ILE A 366 -34.31 23.40 1.98
CA ILE A 366 -33.34 22.31 1.90
C ILE A 366 -34.01 20.94 2.14
N ILE A 367 -34.98 20.86 3.07
CA ILE A 367 -35.78 19.63 3.27
C ILE A 367 -36.58 19.27 2.02
N VAL A 368 -37.19 20.24 1.33
CA VAL A 368 -37.90 20.01 0.07
C VAL A 368 -36.95 19.58 -1.04
N LEU A 369 -35.77 20.19 -1.14
CA LEU A 369 -34.73 19.83 -2.09
C LEU A 369 -34.31 18.36 -1.91
N PHE A 370 -34.02 17.95 -0.67
CA PHE A 370 -33.64 16.58 -0.34
C PHE A 370 -34.78 15.59 -0.58
N THR A 371 -36.02 15.97 -0.25
CA THR A 371 -37.21 15.16 -0.54
C THR A 371 -37.38 14.95 -2.04
N ALA A 372 -37.21 16.00 -2.84
CA ALA A 372 -37.33 15.92 -4.30
C ALA A 372 -36.23 15.05 -4.92
N ALA A 373 -34.98 15.17 -4.45
CA ALA A 373 -33.89 14.29 -4.86
C ALA A 373 -34.18 12.81 -4.54
N THR A 374 -34.70 12.54 -3.33
CA THR A 374 -35.08 11.19 -2.90
C THR A 374 -36.20 10.63 -3.78
N GLN A 375 -37.24 11.42 -4.06
CA GLN A 375 -38.34 10.99 -4.91
C GLN A 375 -37.90 10.75 -6.35
N LEU A 376 -36.88 11.46 -6.85
CA LEU A 376 -36.29 11.22 -8.17
C LEU A 376 -35.53 9.89 -8.26
N ASP A 377 -35.11 9.32 -7.12
CA ASP A 377 -34.18 8.17 -7.03
C ASP A 377 -32.83 8.48 -7.72
N ASP A 378 -32.38 9.73 -7.61
CA ASP A 378 -31.17 10.23 -8.25
C ASP A 378 -30.09 10.53 -7.21
N GLY A 379 -29.10 9.63 -7.11
CA GLY A 379 -28.01 9.74 -6.15
C GLY A 379 -27.13 10.99 -6.30
N GLU A 380 -26.99 11.56 -7.50
CA GLU A 380 -26.21 12.80 -7.69
C GLU A 380 -26.94 14.01 -7.12
N LYS A 381 -28.26 14.08 -7.35
CA LYS A 381 -29.10 15.13 -6.75
C LYS A 381 -29.18 14.98 -5.24
N MET A 382 -29.16 13.75 -4.71
CA MET A 382 -29.10 13.54 -3.26
C MET A 382 -27.76 13.97 -2.66
N LEU A 383 -26.63 13.80 -3.37
CA LEU A 383 -25.33 14.34 -2.94
C LEU A 383 -25.30 15.86 -2.95
N ASP A 384 -25.84 16.49 -4.01
CA ASP A 384 -25.97 17.95 -4.10
C ASP A 384 -26.84 18.51 -2.95
N ALA A 385 -28.02 17.93 -2.72
CA ALA A 385 -28.89 18.30 -1.60
C ALA A 385 -28.22 18.07 -0.23
N LEU A 386 -27.44 17.00 -0.06
CA LEU A 386 -26.68 16.75 1.16
C LEU A 386 -25.55 17.78 1.37
N GLY A 387 -24.92 18.25 0.29
CA GLY A 387 -23.96 19.35 0.34
C GLY A 387 -24.58 20.64 0.91
N HIS A 388 -25.82 20.95 0.53
CA HIS A 388 -26.58 22.04 1.12
C HIS A 388 -26.86 21.86 2.62
N ILE A 389 -27.22 20.64 3.06
CA ILE A 389 -27.43 20.32 4.49
C ILE A 389 -26.13 20.54 5.28
N ARG A 390 -25.01 19.97 4.81
CA ARG A 390 -23.70 20.08 5.48
C ARG A 390 -23.17 21.51 5.53
N GLY A 391 -23.41 22.29 4.49
CA GLY A 391 -23.06 23.72 4.46
C GLY A 391 -23.86 24.58 5.44
N GLN A 392 -24.87 24.03 6.11
CA GLN A 392 -25.79 24.74 7.00
C GLN A 392 -25.87 24.08 8.38
N ALA A 393 -24.71 23.83 9.01
CA ALA A 393 -24.61 23.22 10.34
C ALA A 393 -25.38 23.98 11.45
N ALA A 394 -25.68 25.27 11.25
CA ALA A 394 -26.52 26.05 12.16
C ALA A 394 -28.03 25.70 12.06
N LEU A 395 -28.47 25.12 10.95
CA LEU A 395 -29.88 24.77 10.69
C LEU A 395 -30.17 23.29 10.95
N PHE A 396 -29.20 22.41 10.71
CA PHE A 396 -29.35 20.96 10.84
C PHE A 396 -28.48 20.44 11.97
N ASN A 397 -29.08 19.66 12.87
CA ASN A 397 -28.30 18.95 13.87
C ASN A 397 -27.57 17.75 13.25
N LYS A 398 -26.60 17.20 13.98
CA LYS A 398 -25.80 16.04 13.52
C LYS A 398 -26.68 14.84 13.15
N GLN A 399 -27.75 14.58 13.91
CA GLN A 399 -28.64 13.44 13.67
C GLN A 399 -29.44 13.59 12.37
N GLU A 400 -29.96 14.79 12.08
CA GLU A 400 -30.66 15.09 10.83
C GLU A 400 -29.72 14.91 9.62
N SER A 401 -28.49 15.42 9.72
CA SER A 401 -27.46 15.26 8.67
C SER A 401 -27.10 13.79 8.44
N LEU A 402 -26.94 13.02 9.52
CA LEU A 402 -26.62 11.60 9.46
C LEU A 402 -27.74 10.78 8.80
N VAL A 403 -29.02 11.07 9.11
CA VAL A 403 -30.17 10.40 8.49
C VAL A 403 -30.20 10.66 6.98
N CYS A 404 -30.03 11.92 6.56
CA CYS A 404 -29.96 12.28 5.16
C CYS A 404 -28.78 11.58 4.46
N ALA A 405 -27.61 11.55 5.08
CA ALA A 405 -26.45 10.87 4.52
C ALA A 405 -26.68 9.34 4.37
N LYS A 406 -27.31 8.69 5.36
CA LYS A 406 -27.71 7.27 5.30
C LYS A 406 -28.66 7.00 4.12
N MET A 407 -29.66 7.86 3.91
CA MET A 407 -30.57 7.75 2.77
C MET A 407 -29.83 7.93 1.43
N THR A 408 -28.95 8.93 1.32
CA THR A 408 -28.14 9.18 0.11
C THR A 408 -27.25 7.99 -0.23
N MET A 409 -26.57 7.40 0.76
CA MET A 409 -25.73 6.22 0.55
C MET A 409 -26.53 5.02 0.03
N GLN A 410 -27.72 4.77 0.57
CA GLN A 410 -28.59 3.68 0.11
C GLN A 410 -29.04 3.88 -1.34
N THR A 411 -29.42 5.10 -1.72
CA THR A 411 -29.82 5.43 -3.10
C THR A 411 -28.64 5.35 -4.08
N LEU A 412 -27.46 5.85 -3.68
CA LEU A 412 -26.23 5.69 -4.47
C LEU A 412 -25.88 4.22 -4.69
N ALA A 413 -26.02 3.38 -3.66
CA ALA A 413 -25.77 1.96 -3.79
C ALA A 413 -26.76 1.26 -4.74
N LYS A 414 -28.05 1.60 -4.66
CA LYS A 414 -29.11 1.06 -5.54
C LYS A 414 -28.95 1.48 -7.01
N SER A 415 -28.48 2.70 -7.25
CA SER A 415 -28.26 3.25 -8.60
C SER A 415 -26.93 2.83 -9.24
N GLY A 416 -26.19 1.91 -8.61
CA GLY A 416 -24.89 1.44 -9.11
C GLY A 416 -23.69 2.32 -8.78
N LYS A 417 -23.91 3.49 -8.18
CA LYS A 417 -22.88 4.44 -7.74
C LYS A 417 -22.28 4.07 -6.37
N HIS A 418 -21.94 2.80 -6.19
CA HIS A 418 -21.45 2.25 -4.92
C HIS A 418 -20.16 2.89 -4.42
N ASN A 419 -19.24 3.31 -5.30
CA ASN A 419 -18.06 4.09 -4.89
C ASN A 419 -18.45 5.46 -4.32
N GLY A 420 -19.48 6.12 -4.87
CA GLY A 420 -20.02 7.36 -4.31
C GLY A 420 -20.60 7.15 -2.91
N ALA A 421 -21.29 6.02 -2.69
CA ALA A 421 -21.80 5.66 -1.36
C ALA A 421 -20.67 5.38 -0.34
N LEU A 422 -19.61 4.69 -0.76
CA LEU A 422 -18.45 4.42 0.10
C LEU A 422 -17.64 5.69 0.42
N ASN A 423 -17.45 6.58 -0.56
CA ASN A 423 -16.77 7.86 -0.34
C ASN A 423 -17.58 8.72 0.65
N LEU A 424 -18.91 8.78 0.48
CA LEU A 424 -19.76 9.49 1.41
C LEU A 424 -19.68 8.91 2.83
N LEU A 425 -19.55 7.59 2.98
CA LEU A 425 -19.36 6.96 4.28
C LEU A 425 -18.02 7.35 4.93
N GLN A 426 -16.94 7.35 4.15
CA GLN A 426 -15.62 7.80 4.62
C GLN A 426 -15.65 9.26 5.06
N GLU A 427 -16.39 10.13 4.35
CA GLU A 427 -16.57 11.52 4.77
C GLU A 427 -17.32 11.65 6.11
N ILE A 428 -18.36 10.84 6.35
CA ILE A 428 -19.11 10.85 7.62
C ILE A 428 -18.25 10.33 8.77
N GLU A 429 -17.45 9.29 8.51
CA GLU A 429 -16.49 8.74 9.46
C GLU A 429 -15.42 9.78 9.83
N ALA A 430 -14.87 10.48 8.84
CA ALA A 430 -13.89 11.54 9.05
C ALA A 430 -14.46 12.75 9.82
N ALA A 431 -15.77 12.98 9.76
CA ALA A 431 -16.47 14.05 10.47
C ALA A 431 -16.87 13.69 11.92
N ASP A 432 -16.61 12.44 12.36
CA ASP A 432 -17.05 11.89 13.65
C ASP A 432 -18.57 12.11 13.88
N GLU A 433 -19.34 11.95 12.80
CA GLU A 433 -20.80 12.10 12.79
C GLU A 433 -21.52 10.77 13.07
N MET A 434 -20.81 9.64 13.04
CA MET A 434 -21.37 8.29 13.22
C MET A 434 -20.55 7.47 14.23
N PRO A 435 -21.19 6.74 15.16
CA PRO A 435 -20.47 5.80 16.03
C PRO A 435 -19.68 4.78 15.19
N ARG A 436 -18.41 4.56 15.54
CA ARG A 436 -17.52 3.62 14.81
C ARG A 436 -18.10 2.21 14.68
N GLU A 437 -18.92 1.80 15.63
CA GLU A 437 -19.60 0.50 15.66
C GLU A 437 -20.68 0.36 14.56
N GLU A 438 -21.28 1.46 14.12
CA GLU A 438 -22.31 1.45 13.06
C GLU A 438 -21.72 1.40 11.64
N VAL A 439 -20.48 1.88 11.47
CA VAL A 439 -19.83 2.03 10.15
C VAL A 439 -19.75 0.69 9.39
N PRO A 440 -19.26 -0.42 9.99
CA PRO A 440 -19.18 -1.70 9.28
C PRO A 440 -20.53 -2.24 8.83
N GLY A 441 -21.58 -2.08 9.65
CA GLY A 441 -22.94 -2.51 9.29
C GLY A 441 -23.51 -1.73 8.11
N LEU A 442 -23.20 -0.44 8.02
CA LEU A 442 -23.62 0.39 6.90
C LEU A 442 -22.79 0.12 5.62
N GLN A 443 -21.47 -0.07 5.74
CA GLN A 443 -20.61 -0.54 4.64
C GLN A 443 -21.16 -1.85 4.06
N ALA A 444 -21.54 -2.80 4.92
CA ALA A 444 -22.13 -4.06 4.50
C ALA A 444 -23.45 -3.87 3.76
N SER A 445 -24.33 -2.99 4.23
CA SER A 445 -25.59 -2.66 3.55
C SER A 445 -25.35 -2.08 2.14
N ILE A 446 -24.40 -1.15 2.02
CA ILE A 446 -24.01 -0.53 0.74
C ILE A 446 -23.45 -1.58 -0.23
N LEU A 447 -22.52 -2.42 0.23
CA LEU A 447 -21.90 -3.45 -0.61
C LEU A 447 -22.91 -4.52 -1.05
N ARG A 448 -23.84 -4.93 -0.18
CA ARG A 448 -24.92 -5.86 -0.55
C ARG A 448 -25.82 -5.28 -1.63
N ALA A 449 -26.18 -4.01 -1.54
CA ALA A 449 -26.93 -3.32 -2.60
C ALA A 449 -26.11 -3.24 -3.90
N ALA A 450 -24.82 -2.92 -3.83
CA ALA A 450 -23.93 -2.83 -4.98
C ALA A 450 -23.86 -4.14 -5.78
N VAL A 451 -23.86 -5.31 -5.13
CA VAL A 451 -23.84 -6.63 -5.81
C VAL A 451 -25.12 -6.90 -6.62
N THR A 452 -26.23 -6.22 -6.32
CA THR A 452 -27.50 -6.39 -7.05
C THR A 452 -27.58 -5.57 -8.33
N VAL A 453 -26.69 -4.58 -8.48
CA VAL A 453 -26.64 -3.65 -9.62
C VAL A 453 -26.24 -4.38 -10.90
N LYS A 454 -26.93 -4.08 -12.00
CA LYS A 454 -26.73 -4.77 -13.29
C LYS A 454 -25.31 -4.60 -13.82
N GLU A 455 -24.75 -3.41 -13.72
CA GLU A 455 -23.42 -3.03 -14.18
C GLU A 455 -22.35 -3.90 -13.48
N VAL A 456 -22.39 -3.95 -12.14
CA VAL A 456 -21.51 -4.81 -11.31
C VAL A 456 -21.73 -6.30 -11.61
N ARG A 457 -22.98 -6.71 -11.89
CA ARG A 457 -23.33 -8.07 -12.31
C ARG A 457 -22.88 -8.45 -13.71
N THR A 458 -22.49 -7.49 -14.55
CA THR A 458 -21.97 -7.75 -15.89
C THR A 458 -20.45 -7.58 -15.98
N ASN A 459 -19.87 -6.73 -15.14
CA ASN A 459 -18.43 -6.49 -15.09
C ASN A 459 -17.74 -7.42 -14.07
N GLU A 460 -16.91 -8.34 -14.57
CA GLU A 460 -16.21 -9.34 -13.73
C GLU A 460 -15.19 -8.70 -12.77
N VAL A 461 -14.49 -7.65 -13.23
CA VAL A 461 -13.47 -6.94 -12.43
C VAL A 461 -14.12 -6.21 -11.26
N GLU A 462 -15.16 -5.42 -11.53
CA GLU A 462 -15.90 -4.68 -10.48
C GLU A 462 -16.52 -5.63 -9.47
N ARG A 463 -17.11 -6.75 -9.92
CA ARG A 463 -17.66 -7.76 -9.02
C ARG A 463 -16.60 -8.37 -8.11
N GLY A 464 -15.43 -8.68 -8.67
CA GLY A 464 -14.28 -9.17 -7.90
C GLY A 464 -13.81 -8.16 -6.86
N GLN A 465 -13.81 -6.87 -7.18
CA GLN A 465 -13.46 -5.80 -6.24
C GLN A 465 -14.49 -5.64 -5.13
N VAL A 466 -15.78 -5.60 -5.46
CA VAL A 466 -16.88 -5.50 -4.48
C VAL A 466 -16.86 -6.69 -3.52
N ALA A 467 -16.69 -7.91 -4.04
CA ALA A 467 -16.63 -9.12 -3.22
C ALA A 467 -15.42 -9.13 -2.26
N ARG A 468 -14.25 -8.63 -2.68
CA ARG A 468 -13.09 -8.49 -1.77
C ARG A 468 -13.35 -7.46 -0.68
N LYS A 469 -13.89 -6.30 -1.04
CA LYS A 469 -14.31 -5.29 -0.06
C LYS A 469 -15.32 -5.86 0.95
N MET A 470 -16.22 -6.75 0.53
CA MET A 470 -17.14 -7.44 1.46
C MET A 470 -16.41 -8.34 2.45
N LEU A 471 -15.31 -9.00 2.08
CA LEU A 471 -14.49 -9.78 3.03
C LEU A 471 -13.78 -8.86 4.03
N ASP A 472 -13.23 -7.73 3.58
CA ASP A 472 -12.58 -6.77 4.45
C ASP A 472 -13.57 -6.17 5.47
N VAL A 473 -14.78 -5.82 5.01
CA VAL A 473 -15.86 -5.33 5.88
C VAL A 473 -16.35 -6.44 6.82
N ALA A 474 -16.46 -7.69 6.36
CA ALA A 474 -16.85 -8.81 7.22
C ALA A 474 -15.84 -9.00 8.37
N ARG A 475 -14.54 -8.85 8.08
CA ARG A 475 -13.48 -8.90 9.10
C ARG A 475 -13.62 -7.75 10.12
N ALA A 476 -13.97 -6.55 9.67
CA ALA A 476 -14.24 -5.43 10.58
C ALA A 476 -15.51 -5.65 11.42
N MET A 477 -16.58 -6.17 10.80
CA MET A 477 -17.84 -6.51 11.46
C MET A 477 -17.71 -7.64 12.48
N ALA A 478 -16.75 -8.55 12.30
CA ALA A 478 -16.56 -9.71 13.17
C ALA A 478 -16.56 -9.36 14.66
N LYS A 479 -16.00 -8.20 15.04
CA LYS A 479 -15.94 -7.71 16.42
C LYS A 479 -17.28 -7.24 16.98
N VAL A 480 -18.14 -6.69 16.12
CA VAL A 480 -19.40 -6.03 16.51
C VAL A 480 -20.57 -7.00 16.38
N ASP A 481 -20.68 -7.65 15.22
CA ASP A 481 -21.75 -8.58 14.87
C ASP A 481 -21.19 -9.72 13.99
N PRO A 482 -20.66 -10.79 14.61
CA PRO A 482 -20.11 -11.93 13.88
C PRO A 482 -21.18 -12.66 13.03
N ALA A 483 -22.46 -12.62 13.42
CA ALA A 483 -23.54 -13.23 12.66
C ALA A 483 -23.76 -12.51 11.33
N ALA A 484 -23.83 -11.16 11.35
CA ALA A 484 -23.91 -10.36 10.14
C ALA A 484 -22.65 -10.48 9.26
N ALA A 485 -21.46 -10.60 9.87
CA ALA A 485 -20.22 -10.86 9.14
C ALA A 485 -20.27 -12.19 8.34
N ARG A 486 -20.81 -13.28 8.92
CA ARG A 486 -20.99 -14.56 8.21
C ARG A 486 -21.94 -14.46 7.02
N ILE A 487 -23.03 -13.70 7.17
CA ILE A 487 -23.96 -13.42 6.08
C ILE A 487 -23.22 -12.68 4.95
N LEU A 488 -22.39 -11.69 5.30
CA LEU A 488 -21.63 -10.92 4.32
C LEU A 488 -20.58 -11.76 3.58
N ILE A 489 -19.87 -12.66 4.26
CA ILE A 489 -18.95 -13.63 3.62
C ILE A 489 -19.71 -14.52 2.62
N THR A 490 -20.91 -14.98 3.01
CA THR A 490 -21.75 -15.82 2.14
C THR A 490 -22.16 -15.07 0.87
N ASP A 491 -22.51 -13.80 1.00
CA ASP A 491 -22.87 -12.97 -0.14
C ASP A 491 -21.66 -12.62 -1.02
N ALA A 492 -20.48 -12.41 -0.41
CA ALA A 492 -19.23 -12.21 -1.12
C ALA A 492 -18.87 -13.45 -1.97
N LEU A 493 -19.01 -14.67 -1.41
CA LEU A 493 -18.82 -15.92 -2.12
C LEU A 493 -19.82 -16.09 -3.28
N LYS A 494 -21.10 -15.74 -3.08
CA LYS A 494 -22.11 -15.77 -4.15
C LYS A 494 -21.78 -14.78 -5.26
N ALA A 495 -21.40 -13.56 -4.92
CA ALA A 495 -20.99 -12.54 -5.88
C ALA A 495 -19.78 -13.02 -6.69
N PHE A 496 -18.75 -13.54 -6.01
CA PHE A 496 -17.51 -13.98 -6.66
C PHE A 496 -17.66 -15.29 -7.44
N GLY A 497 -18.62 -16.15 -7.11
CA GLY A 497 -18.79 -17.48 -7.72
C GLY A 497 -18.96 -17.48 -9.25
N THR A 498 -19.28 -16.31 -9.82
CA THR A 498 -19.49 -16.06 -11.25
C THR A 498 -18.24 -15.53 -11.98
N VAL A 499 -17.15 -15.24 -11.27
CA VAL A 499 -15.83 -14.88 -11.81
C VAL A 499 -15.17 -16.14 -12.41
N GLN A 500 -14.73 -16.05 -13.66
CA GLN A 500 -14.15 -17.15 -14.44
C GLN A 500 -12.64 -17.28 -14.26
N ASP A 501 -11.94 -16.19 -13.92
CA ASP A 501 -10.49 -16.23 -13.71
C ASP A 501 -10.09 -17.18 -12.57
N PRO A 502 -9.36 -18.29 -12.85
CA PRO A 502 -9.01 -19.29 -11.85
C PRO A 502 -7.99 -18.81 -10.81
N VAL A 503 -7.11 -17.86 -11.17
CA VAL A 503 -6.10 -17.30 -10.26
C VAL A 503 -6.80 -16.38 -9.26
N LEU A 504 -7.66 -15.48 -9.75
CA LEU A 504 -8.45 -14.60 -8.88
C LEU A 504 -9.38 -15.42 -7.97
N ARG A 505 -9.95 -16.51 -8.49
CA ARG A 505 -10.81 -17.43 -7.71
C ARG A 505 -10.07 -18.15 -6.61
N LYS A 506 -8.88 -18.68 -6.88
CA LYS A 506 -8.08 -19.32 -5.82
C LYS A 506 -7.73 -18.31 -4.73
N ALA A 507 -7.21 -17.14 -5.10
CA ALA A 507 -6.84 -16.09 -4.14
C ALA A 507 -8.04 -15.65 -3.29
N PHE A 508 -9.21 -15.45 -3.91
CA PHE A 508 -10.43 -15.07 -3.21
C PHE A 508 -10.93 -16.17 -2.26
N VAL A 509 -10.89 -17.44 -2.68
CA VAL A 509 -11.27 -18.57 -1.83
C VAL A 509 -10.35 -18.66 -0.61
N ASP A 510 -9.04 -18.50 -0.81
CA ASP A 510 -8.07 -18.53 0.27
C ASP A 510 -8.34 -17.36 1.27
N GLN A 511 -8.55 -16.13 0.77
CA GLN A 511 -8.94 -14.97 1.58
C GLN A 511 -10.26 -15.18 2.34
N SER A 512 -11.26 -15.81 1.71
CA SER A 512 -12.56 -16.07 2.33
C SER A 512 -12.48 -17.10 3.46
N LYS A 513 -11.59 -18.10 3.35
CA LYS A 513 -11.33 -19.08 4.42
C LYS A 513 -10.69 -18.41 5.63
N GLU A 514 -9.70 -17.55 5.40
CA GLU A 514 -9.05 -16.76 6.45
C GLU A 514 -10.06 -15.85 7.16
N THR A 515 -10.84 -15.08 6.38
CA THR A 515 -11.89 -14.19 6.91
C THR A 515 -12.94 -14.98 7.73
N ARG A 516 -13.32 -16.17 7.28
CA ARG A 516 -14.26 -17.04 8.02
C ARG A 516 -13.66 -17.53 9.34
N ALA A 517 -12.38 -17.89 9.36
CA ALA A 517 -11.69 -18.26 10.59
C ALA A 517 -11.66 -17.10 11.59
N ASP A 518 -11.43 -15.86 11.12
CA ASP A 518 -11.47 -14.65 11.95
C ASP A 518 -12.86 -14.42 12.56
N VAL A 519 -13.92 -14.55 11.75
CA VAL A 519 -15.31 -14.41 12.22
C VAL A 519 -15.69 -15.50 13.20
N ASP A 520 -15.26 -16.74 12.97
CA ASP A 520 -15.51 -17.85 13.89
C ASP A 520 -14.78 -17.66 15.23
N ALA A 521 -13.56 -17.11 15.21
CA ALA A 521 -12.83 -16.72 16.41
C ALA A 521 -13.53 -15.59 17.17
N ALA A 522 -14.01 -14.56 16.46
CA ALA A 522 -14.74 -13.46 17.09
C ALA A 522 -16.10 -13.88 17.67
N GLN A 523 -16.80 -14.83 17.03
CA GLN A 523 -18.02 -15.42 17.61
C GLN A 523 -17.71 -16.17 18.91
N ARG A 524 -16.65 -17.01 18.92
CA ARG A 524 -16.22 -17.70 20.14
C ARG A 524 -15.88 -16.73 21.26
N PHE A 525 -15.24 -15.61 20.93
CA PHE A 525 -14.96 -14.54 21.88
C PHE A 525 -16.24 -13.90 22.44
N HIS A 526 -17.23 -13.60 21.59
CA HIS A 526 -18.53 -13.08 22.03
C HIS A 526 -19.25 -14.07 22.95
N ASP A 527 -19.31 -15.34 22.56
CA ASP A 527 -19.94 -16.40 23.36
C ASP A 527 -19.23 -16.57 24.71
N ALA A 528 -17.89 -16.56 24.72
CA ALA A 528 -17.09 -16.63 25.93
C ALA A 528 -17.29 -15.38 26.82
N THR A 529 -17.34 -14.19 26.24
CA THR A 529 -17.60 -12.95 26.99
C THR A 529 -19.00 -12.97 27.62
N ALA A 530 -20.01 -13.46 26.89
CA ALA A 530 -21.36 -13.66 27.43
C ALA A 530 -21.36 -14.69 28.58
N ALA A 531 -20.64 -15.80 28.42
CA ALA A 531 -20.48 -16.81 29.46
C ALA A 531 -19.79 -16.24 30.72
N LEU A 532 -18.76 -15.40 30.58
CA LEU A 532 -18.10 -14.73 31.70
C LEU A 532 -18.99 -13.71 32.41
N LYS A 533 -19.91 -13.06 31.70
CA LYS A 533 -20.91 -12.19 32.33
C LYS A 533 -21.88 -12.98 33.20
N SER A 534 -22.26 -14.19 32.79
CA SER A 534 -23.12 -15.07 33.59
C SER A 534 -22.37 -15.80 34.71
N ASP A 535 -21.13 -16.21 34.45
CA ASP A 535 -20.27 -16.97 35.37
C ASP A 535 -18.81 -16.52 35.19
N PRO A 536 -18.34 -15.57 36.02
CA PRO A 536 -16.95 -15.10 35.98
C PRO A 536 -15.91 -16.20 36.22
N SER A 537 -16.30 -17.36 36.78
CA SER A 537 -15.41 -18.49 37.07
C SER A 537 -15.28 -19.50 35.94
N ASN A 538 -15.96 -19.29 34.81
CA ASN A 538 -15.92 -20.20 33.67
C ASN A 538 -14.52 -20.23 33.02
N GLU A 539 -13.72 -21.24 33.38
CA GLU A 539 -12.33 -21.40 32.94
C GLU A 539 -12.17 -21.47 31.41
N SER A 540 -13.08 -22.17 30.74
CA SER A 540 -13.06 -22.29 29.27
C SER A 540 -13.25 -20.93 28.60
N ALA A 541 -14.21 -20.15 29.11
CA ALA A 541 -14.47 -18.81 28.62
C ALA A 541 -13.31 -17.85 28.91
N GLN A 542 -12.71 -17.89 30.11
CA GLN A 542 -11.53 -17.09 30.45
C GLN A 542 -10.35 -17.40 29.50
N ASN A 543 -10.09 -18.67 29.19
CA ASN A 543 -9.05 -19.05 28.24
C ASN A 543 -9.33 -18.54 26.82
N ILE A 544 -10.57 -18.65 26.33
CA ILE A 544 -10.94 -18.15 24.98
C ILE A 544 -10.78 -16.63 24.90
N VAL A 545 -11.23 -15.90 25.92
CA VAL A 545 -11.07 -14.44 25.97
C VAL A 545 -9.59 -14.07 26.04
N ALA A 546 -8.79 -14.78 26.85
CA ALA A 546 -7.35 -14.53 26.91
C ALA A 546 -6.65 -14.76 25.55
N GLU A 547 -6.91 -15.89 24.88
CA GLU A 547 -6.38 -16.18 23.55
C GLU A 547 -6.73 -15.08 22.53
N TYR A 548 -7.95 -14.55 22.60
CA TYR A 548 -8.39 -13.46 21.74
C TYR A 548 -7.66 -12.13 22.06
N GLU A 549 -7.48 -11.78 23.34
CA GLU A 549 -6.77 -10.56 23.74
C GLU A 549 -5.29 -10.61 23.33
N PHE A 550 -4.65 -11.78 23.38
CA PHE A 550 -3.31 -11.92 22.83
C PHE A 550 -3.29 -11.69 21.31
N ALA A 551 -4.28 -12.23 20.59
CA ALA A 551 -4.41 -12.05 19.15
C ALA A 551 -4.78 -10.61 18.75
N SER A 552 -5.43 -9.84 19.63
CA SER A 552 -5.72 -8.41 19.43
C SER A 552 -4.53 -7.50 19.72
N GLY A 553 -3.54 -7.99 20.48
CA GLY A 553 -2.33 -7.24 20.86
C GLY A 553 -2.34 -6.73 22.31
N ASP A 554 -3.45 -6.91 23.04
CA ASP A 554 -3.52 -6.57 24.47
C ASP A 554 -2.97 -7.72 25.34
N VAL A 555 -1.63 -7.85 25.31
CA VAL A 555 -0.88 -8.86 26.05
C VAL A 555 -1.22 -8.83 27.54
N ARG A 556 -1.38 -7.64 28.13
CA ARG A 556 -1.58 -7.49 29.57
C ARG A 556 -2.96 -7.97 30.02
N LYS A 557 -4.01 -7.65 29.26
CA LYS A 557 -5.35 -8.14 29.53
C LYS A 557 -5.44 -9.65 29.34
N GLY A 558 -4.81 -10.19 28.30
CA GLY A 558 -4.70 -11.64 28.09
C GLY A 558 -4.01 -12.36 29.26
N LEU A 559 -2.87 -11.83 29.73
CA LEU A 559 -2.15 -12.39 30.88
C LEU A 559 -2.97 -12.31 32.16
N THR A 560 -3.69 -11.20 32.40
CA THR A 560 -4.55 -11.03 33.58
C THR A 560 -5.65 -12.09 33.62
N LEU A 561 -6.27 -12.37 32.47
CA LEU A 561 -7.30 -13.41 32.35
C LEU A 561 -6.72 -14.82 32.59
N LEU A 562 -5.55 -15.14 32.02
CA LEU A 562 -4.88 -16.42 32.28
C LEU A 562 -4.45 -16.57 33.75
N ALA A 563 -3.98 -15.49 34.37
CA ALA A 563 -3.57 -15.48 35.77
C ALA A 563 -4.76 -15.67 36.73
N ALA A 564 -5.98 -15.32 36.32
CA ALA A 564 -7.19 -15.54 37.11
C ALA A 564 -7.65 -17.01 37.14
N LEU A 565 -7.19 -17.84 36.20
CA LEU A 565 -7.51 -19.27 36.16
C LEU A 565 -6.93 -20.00 37.38
N PRO A 566 -7.54 -21.12 37.83
CA PRO A 566 -7.00 -21.93 38.92
C PRO A 566 -5.58 -22.40 38.67
N ALA A 567 -4.82 -22.65 39.74
CA ALA A 567 -3.42 -23.08 39.65
C ALA A 567 -3.24 -24.45 38.93
N SER A 568 -4.32 -25.24 38.80
CA SER A 568 -4.35 -26.46 37.99
C SER A 568 -4.26 -26.19 36.48
N TYR A 569 -4.54 -24.96 36.03
CA TYR A 569 -4.41 -24.60 34.63
C TYR A 569 -2.94 -24.39 34.27
N PRO A 570 -2.37 -25.10 33.27
CA PRO A 570 -0.92 -25.14 33.03
C PRO A 570 -0.25 -23.78 32.78
N LEU A 571 -1.00 -22.78 32.31
CA LEU A 571 -0.47 -21.44 32.02
C LEU A 571 -0.74 -20.41 33.13
N SER A 572 -1.52 -20.73 34.17
CA SER A 572 -1.91 -19.76 35.19
C SER A 572 -0.70 -19.25 35.99
N SER A 573 0.18 -20.16 36.41
CA SER A 573 1.42 -19.80 37.11
C SER A 573 2.35 -18.94 36.26
N LEU A 574 2.61 -19.36 35.01
CA LEU A 574 3.46 -18.62 34.08
C LEU A 574 2.87 -17.24 33.76
N ALA A 575 1.55 -17.12 33.60
CA ALA A 575 0.90 -15.84 33.36
C ALA A 575 0.97 -14.89 34.56
N LYS A 576 0.85 -15.41 35.80
CA LYS A 576 1.07 -14.62 37.03
C LYS A 576 2.50 -14.09 37.09
N GLU A 577 3.47 -14.97 36.88
CA GLU A 577 4.88 -14.58 36.87
C GLU A 577 5.17 -13.56 35.77
N THR A 578 4.62 -13.75 34.58
CA THR A 578 4.80 -12.81 33.46
C THR A 578 4.20 -11.44 33.78
N ASN A 579 3.02 -11.39 34.41
CA ASN A 579 2.41 -10.13 34.86
C ASN A 579 3.25 -9.41 35.92
N GLU A 580 3.86 -10.17 36.84
CA GLU A 580 4.80 -9.61 37.82
C GLU A 580 6.03 -9.03 37.15
N VAL A 581 6.61 -9.75 36.18
CA VAL A 581 7.82 -9.31 35.44
C VAL A 581 7.55 -8.10 34.54
N LEU A 582 6.37 -8.01 33.92
CA LEU A 582 5.95 -6.85 33.13
C LEU A 582 5.52 -5.64 33.98
N ALA A 583 5.43 -5.78 35.31
CA ALA A 583 5.13 -4.63 36.18
C ALA A 583 6.30 -3.62 36.15
N PRO A 584 6.04 -2.30 36.13
CA PRO A 584 7.09 -1.28 36.00
C PRO A 584 8.23 -1.38 37.02
N ALA A 585 7.95 -1.87 38.23
CA ALA A 585 8.95 -2.04 39.28
C ALA A 585 9.85 -3.28 39.10
N ALA A 586 9.37 -4.32 38.39
CA ALA A 586 10.11 -5.55 38.12
C ALA A 586 10.80 -5.55 36.75
N ALA A 587 10.37 -4.65 35.86
CA ALA A 587 10.90 -4.43 34.52
C ALA A 587 12.39 -4.07 34.47
N SER A 588 13.02 -3.81 35.62
CA SER A 588 14.48 -3.64 35.73
C SER A 588 15.22 -4.97 35.59
N ASN A 589 14.62 -6.12 35.91
CA ASN A 589 15.31 -7.41 35.90
C ASN A 589 15.23 -8.09 34.52
N GLY A 590 16.13 -7.71 33.62
CA GLY A 590 16.14 -8.22 32.25
C GLY A 590 16.38 -9.72 32.12
N ASN A 591 17.05 -10.36 33.09
CA ASN A 591 17.25 -11.81 33.10
C ASN A 591 15.93 -12.56 33.34
N ARG A 592 15.08 -12.10 34.26
CA ARG A 592 13.75 -12.69 34.45
C ARG A 592 12.86 -12.50 33.21
N CYS A 593 12.94 -11.35 32.55
CA CYS A 593 12.23 -11.13 31.28
C CYS A 593 12.64 -12.16 30.22
N LEU A 594 13.94 -12.45 30.09
CA LEU A 594 14.45 -13.46 29.17
C LEU A 594 13.97 -14.87 29.52
N GLU A 595 14.08 -15.28 30.79
CA GLU A 595 13.62 -16.60 31.26
C GLU A 595 12.13 -16.81 30.97
N CYS A 596 11.27 -15.83 31.32
CA CYS A 596 9.85 -15.90 30.99
C CYS A 596 9.61 -15.96 29.47
N ALA A 597 10.38 -15.21 28.67
CA ALA A 597 10.23 -15.23 27.22
C ALA A 597 10.56 -16.62 26.63
N GLU A 598 11.60 -17.28 27.11
CA GLU A 598 11.97 -18.63 26.68
C GLU A 598 10.87 -19.65 27.00
N ASP A 599 10.21 -19.54 28.15
CA ASP A 599 9.09 -20.41 28.51
C ASP A 599 7.87 -20.18 27.63
N TRP A 600 7.56 -18.93 27.28
CA TRP A 600 6.54 -18.63 26.27
C TRP A 600 6.91 -19.16 24.89
N LEU A 601 8.19 -19.12 24.48
CA LEU A 601 8.65 -19.70 23.22
C LEU A 601 8.52 -21.23 23.20
N LYS A 602 8.78 -21.91 24.32
CA LYS A 602 8.52 -23.36 24.45
C LYS A 602 7.04 -23.66 24.21
N ILE A 603 6.13 -22.90 24.82
CA ILE A 603 4.68 -23.03 24.60
C ILE A 603 4.32 -22.80 23.13
N ALA A 604 4.96 -21.81 22.48
CA ALA A 604 4.73 -21.51 21.08
C ALA A 604 5.10 -22.67 20.14
N THR A 605 6.07 -23.52 20.51
CA THR A 605 6.46 -24.67 19.68
C THR A 605 5.44 -25.80 19.69
N SER A 606 4.66 -25.93 20.77
CA SER A 606 3.67 -27.01 20.95
C SER A 606 2.21 -26.58 20.75
N GLY A 607 1.94 -25.30 20.55
CA GLY A 607 0.59 -24.73 20.48
C GLY A 607 -0.11 -24.88 19.12
N THR A 608 -1.44 -24.73 19.13
CA THR A 608 -2.23 -24.47 17.91
C THR A 608 -1.79 -23.13 17.27
N SER A 609 -2.13 -22.86 16.01
CA SER A 609 -1.68 -21.65 15.30
C SER A 609 -1.98 -20.34 16.06
N ALA A 610 -3.16 -20.20 16.67
CA ALA A 610 -3.54 -19.03 17.45
C ALA A 610 -2.75 -18.92 18.77
N ARG A 611 -2.65 -20.03 19.51
CA ARG A 611 -1.91 -20.10 20.77
C ARG A 611 -0.41 -19.88 20.57
N LYS A 612 0.14 -20.40 19.47
CA LYS A 612 1.51 -20.19 19.04
C LYS A 612 1.79 -18.70 18.80
N LEU A 613 0.92 -18.02 18.04
CA LEU A 613 1.09 -16.60 17.76
C LEU A 613 0.97 -15.75 19.04
N ALA A 614 -0.01 -16.06 19.89
CA ALA A 614 -0.17 -15.42 21.19
C ALA A 614 1.09 -15.54 22.05
N ALA A 615 1.62 -16.76 22.20
CA ALA A 615 2.83 -17.02 22.96
C ALA A 615 4.07 -16.32 22.37
N GLN A 616 4.19 -16.28 21.04
CA GLN A 616 5.26 -15.53 20.36
C GLN A 616 5.21 -14.04 20.65
N ARG A 617 4.01 -13.43 20.73
CA ARG A 617 3.88 -12.00 21.07
C ARG A 617 4.25 -11.70 22.51
N VAL A 618 3.82 -12.54 23.44
CA VAL A 618 4.20 -12.39 24.86
C VAL A 618 5.72 -12.48 24.97
N ALA A 619 6.33 -13.48 24.33
CA ALA A 619 7.78 -13.63 24.27
C ALA A 619 8.48 -12.42 23.65
N ALA A 620 8.00 -11.91 22.51
CA ALA A 620 8.61 -10.76 21.85
C ALA A 620 8.55 -9.49 22.72
N THR A 621 7.44 -9.28 23.44
CA THR A 621 7.27 -8.17 24.39
C THR A 621 8.26 -8.28 25.54
N LEU A 622 8.41 -9.48 26.11
CA LEU A 622 9.37 -9.76 27.18
C LEU A 622 10.82 -9.60 26.71
N LEU A 623 11.15 -10.08 25.50
CA LEU A 623 12.49 -9.93 24.93
C LEU A 623 12.85 -8.47 24.68
N GLN A 624 11.91 -7.66 24.19
CA GLN A 624 12.12 -6.23 24.05
C GLN A 624 12.39 -5.57 25.41
N GLN A 625 11.58 -5.89 26.42
CA GLN A 625 11.78 -5.40 27.79
C GLN A 625 13.14 -5.87 28.38
N ALA A 626 13.58 -7.09 28.06
CA ALA A 626 14.86 -7.63 28.46
C ALA A 626 16.03 -6.86 27.81
N VAL A 627 15.91 -6.51 26.52
CA VAL A 627 16.91 -5.73 25.77
C VAL A 627 17.01 -4.29 26.30
N ASP A 628 15.88 -3.70 26.71
CA ASP A 628 15.82 -2.33 27.22
C ASP A 628 16.21 -2.22 28.70
N SER A 629 16.32 -3.35 29.41
CA SER A 629 16.73 -3.40 30.81
C SER A 629 18.22 -3.04 30.98
N LYS A 630 18.52 -2.32 32.07
CA LYS A 630 19.89 -1.98 32.49
C LYS A 630 20.58 -3.09 33.30
N GLU A 631 19.84 -4.08 33.79
CA GLU A 631 20.34 -5.11 34.73
C GLU A 631 20.50 -6.49 34.07
N ILE A 632 20.34 -6.58 32.74
CA ILE A 632 20.61 -7.82 31.98
C ILE A 632 22.11 -8.05 31.82
N ASP A 633 22.56 -9.28 32.06
CA ASP A 633 23.97 -9.60 31.84
C ASP A 633 24.29 -9.69 30.34
N VAL A 634 25.57 -9.54 29.97
CA VAL A 634 26.01 -9.42 28.58
C VAL A 634 25.68 -10.68 27.76
N ILE A 635 25.71 -11.86 28.37
CA ILE A 635 25.43 -13.13 27.70
C ILE A 635 23.92 -13.24 27.43
N SER A 636 23.11 -12.96 28.46
CA SER A 636 21.65 -12.92 28.36
C SER A 636 21.18 -11.87 27.35
N LEU A 637 21.82 -10.69 27.29
CA LEU A 637 21.50 -9.66 26.30
C LEU A 637 21.74 -10.12 24.86
N ALA A 638 22.84 -10.83 24.61
CA ALA A 638 23.12 -11.38 23.28
C ALA A 638 22.08 -12.44 22.88
N SER A 639 21.69 -13.30 23.83
CA SER A 639 20.61 -14.28 23.63
C SER A 639 19.27 -13.60 23.33
N ALA A 640 18.89 -12.59 24.12
CA ALA A 640 17.65 -11.85 23.96
C ALA A 640 17.56 -11.17 22.59
N LYS A 641 18.63 -10.49 22.15
CA LYS A 641 18.70 -9.86 20.82
C LYS A 641 18.59 -10.88 19.68
N LYS A 642 19.23 -12.05 19.82
CA LYS A 642 19.14 -13.12 18.83
C LYS A 642 17.71 -13.67 18.73
N LEU A 643 17.09 -14.01 19.86
CA LEU A 643 15.71 -14.53 19.90
C LEU A 643 14.71 -13.50 19.36
N LEU A 644 14.90 -12.21 19.67
CA LEU A 644 14.06 -11.14 19.14
C LEU A 644 14.22 -11.01 17.61
N ALA A 645 15.44 -11.11 17.09
CA ALA A 645 15.69 -11.11 15.66
C ALA A 645 15.06 -12.34 14.96
N ASP A 646 15.14 -13.52 15.57
CA ASP A 646 14.55 -14.76 15.05
C ASP A 646 13.01 -14.70 14.99
N LEU A 647 12.37 -13.96 15.91
CA LEU A 647 10.91 -13.71 15.90
C LEU A 647 10.45 -12.69 14.86
N GLY A 648 11.36 -11.83 14.37
CA GLY A 648 11.04 -10.70 13.50
C GLY A 648 10.43 -9.51 14.26
N PRO A 649 10.08 -8.42 13.55
CA PRO A 649 9.47 -7.24 14.15
C PRO A 649 8.19 -7.59 14.92
N ILE A 650 7.99 -7.05 16.13
CA ILE A 650 6.76 -7.27 16.93
C ILE A 650 5.50 -6.97 16.10
N ASP A 651 5.56 -5.93 15.26
CA ASP A 651 4.46 -5.55 14.37
C ASP A 651 4.17 -6.59 13.28
N SER A 652 5.16 -7.37 12.86
CA SER A 652 4.96 -8.49 11.93
C SER A 652 4.24 -9.69 12.56
N LEU A 653 4.24 -9.78 13.90
CA LEU A 653 3.47 -10.77 14.65
C LEU A 653 2.03 -10.33 14.91
N ARG A 654 1.64 -9.08 14.57
CA ARG A 654 0.24 -8.64 14.61
C ARG A 654 -0.58 -9.39 13.56
N SER A 655 -1.79 -9.81 13.93
CA SER A 655 -2.80 -10.23 12.97
C SER A 655 -3.09 -9.02 12.09
N PRO A 656 -3.42 -9.20 10.81
CA PRO A 656 -3.72 -8.08 9.93
C PRO A 656 -5.02 -7.38 10.35
N GLN A 657 -4.95 -6.48 11.34
CA GLN A 657 -5.95 -5.48 11.65
C GLN A 657 -5.31 -4.20 12.20
N ILE A 658 -5.63 -3.11 11.49
CA ILE A 658 -5.72 -1.69 11.86
C ILE A 658 -4.61 -1.15 12.77
N ALA A 659 -3.66 -0.45 12.15
CA ALA A 659 -2.59 0.30 12.81
C ALA A 659 -3.14 1.32 13.83
N GLU A 660 -2.46 1.41 14.97
CA GLU A 660 -2.72 2.39 16.02
C GLU A 660 -2.20 3.77 15.58
N ALA A 661 -2.97 4.83 15.83
CA ALA A 661 -2.71 6.15 15.26
C ALA A 661 -1.47 6.83 15.89
N PRO A 662 -0.58 7.44 15.07
CA PRO A 662 0.58 8.18 15.57
C PRO A 662 0.17 9.43 16.35
N GLN A 663 0.98 9.82 17.34
CA GLN A 663 0.74 11.04 18.13
C GLN A 663 0.73 12.31 17.27
N PRO A 664 -0.10 13.32 17.58
CA PRO A 664 -0.23 14.53 16.78
C PRO A 664 1.05 15.38 16.83
N LEU A 665 1.66 15.60 15.66
CA LEU A 665 2.78 16.53 15.48
C LEU A 665 2.31 17.97 15.70
N GLN A 666 3.13 18.85 16.26
CA GLN A 666 2.79 20.28 16.40
C GLN A 666 2.86 20.99 15.03
N PRO A 667 2.02 22.02 14.75
CA PRO A 667 2.14 22.82 13.54
C PRO A 667 3.52 23.45 13.44
N ARG A 668 4.18 23.31 12.29
CA ARG A 668 5.54 23.84 12.07
C ARG A 668 5.57 24.70 10.82
N THR A 669 6.07 25.92 10.98
CA THR A 669 6.40 26.82 9.87
C THR A 669 7.88 26.69 9.52
N ILE A 670 8.21 26.57 8.24
CA ILE A 670 9.59 26.40 7.75
C ILE A 670 9.81 27.35 6.58
N ASP A 671 10.74 28.29 6.71
CA ASP A 671 11.19 29.12 5.59
C ASP A 671 12.18 28.33 4.73
N ALA A 672 11.76 27.96 3.52
CA ALA A 672 12.58 27.20 2.60
C ALA A 672 13.76 28.01 2.05
N LEU A 673 13.67 29.35 2.00
CA LEU A 673 14.75 30.20 1.52
C LEU A 673 15.94 30.24 2.51
N GLU A 674 15.72 30.08 3.82
CA GLU A 674 16.82 30.04 4.80
C GLU A 674 17.72 28.81 4.64
N GLY A 675 17.13 27.65 4.30
CA GLY A 675 17.86 26.40 4.08
C GLY A 675 18.42 26.22 2.67
N LEU A 676 18.14 27.15 1.75
CA LEU A 676 18.38 26.94 0.32
C LEU A 676 19.83 27.27 -0.09
N ASP A 677 20.60 26.20 -0.28
CA ASP A 677 21.90 26.17 -0.98
C ASP A 677 21.72 25.91 -2.49
N LEU A 678 22.06 26.90 -3.33
CA LEU A 678 21.90 26.78 -4.80
C LEU A 678 22.83 25.74 -5.42
N ALA A 679 23.98 25.42 -4.82
CA ALA A 679 24.89 24.42 -5.37
C ALA A 679 24.34 22.99 -5.19
N LYS A 680 23.47 22.79 -4.19
CA LYS A 680 22.88 21.50 -3.85
C LYS A 680 21.47 21.31 -4.39
N HIS A 681 20.67 22.38 -4.35
CA HIS A 681 19.22 22.27 -4.56
C HIS A 681 18.78 22.63 -5.99
N VAL A 682 19.64 23.24 -6.81
CA VAL A 682 19.34 23.45 -8.22
C VAL A 682 19.42 22.10 -8.94
N VAL A 683 18.30 21.68 -9.50
CA VAL A 683 18.22 20.44 -10.31
C VAL A 683 18.59 20.76 -11.76
N ASP A 684 18.00 21.81 -12.31
CA ASP A 684 18.35 22.37 -13.62
C ASP A 684 18.03 23.87 -13.69
N GLY A 685 18.72 24.53 -14.62
CA GLY A 685 18.55 25.93 -14.93
C GLY A 685 19.43 26.91 -14.17
N GLU A 686 19.33 28.17 -14.58
CA GLU A 686 20.13 29.27 -14.05
C GLU A 686 19.37 29.95 -12.93
N TRP A 687 19.69 29.56 -11.69
CA TRP A 687 19.17 30.16 -10.47
C TRP A 687 20.23 31.02 -9.81
N SER A 688 19.83 32.17 -9.28
CA SER A 688 20.72 33.10 -8.58
C SER A 688 19.97 33.79 -7.45
N ARG A 689 20.70 34.30 -6.46
CA ARG A 689 20.14 35.23 -5.46
C ARG A 689 20.53 36.64 -5.82
N THR A 690 19.59 37.57 -5.67
CA THR A 690 19.86 39.01 -5.76
C THR A 690 20.46 39.52 -4.45
N ASP A 691 20.98 40.76 -4.46
CA ASP A 691 21.49 41.44 -3.26
C ASP A 691 20.42 41.61 -2.15
N LYS A 692 19.12 41.52 -2.51
CA LYS A 692 18.00 41.59 -1.57
C LYS A 692 17.60 40.23 -1.00
N GLY A 693 18.27 39.15 -1.41
CA GLY A 693 17.94 37.78 -1.03
C GLY A 693 16.89 37.10 -1.92
N ASP A 694 16.20 37.86 -2.80
CA ASP A 694 15.22 37.31 -3.76
C ASP A 694 15.89 36.24 -4.62
N LEU A 695 15.23 35.09 -4.74
CA LEU A 695 15.66 33.98 -5.58
C LEU A 695 15.14 34.21 -7.01
N VAL A 696 16.04 34.30 -7.98
CA VAL A 696 15.70 34.57 -9.38
C VAL A 696 16.07 33.38 -10.26
N VAL A 697 15.13 32.98 -11.10
CA VAL A 697 15.35 32.03 -12.20
C VAL A 697 15.42 32.79 -13.52
N LYS A 698 16.48 32.56 -14.30
CA LYS A 698 16.67 33.19 -15.62
C LYS A 698 16.03 32.37 -16.74
N THR A 699 15.82 33.01 -17.89
CA THR A 699 15.10 32.43 -19.02
C THR A 699 15.90 31.28 -19.64
N ILE A 700 15.46 30.05 -19.40
CA ILE A 700 15.84 28.89 -20.22
C ILE A 700 14.59 28.08 -20.59
N GLU A 701 14.76 27.02 -21.39
CA GLU A 701 13.65 26.18 -21.82
C GLU A 701 12.87 25.62 -20.62
N SER A 702 13.55 25.09 -19.60
CA SER A 702 12.93 24.59 -18.36
C SER A 702 13.94 24.65 -17.21
N SER A 703 13.51 25.08 -16.02
CA SER A 703 14.33 25.12 -14.79
C SER A 703 13.57 24.56 -13.60
N HIS A 704 14.26 23.94 -12.66
CA HIS A 704 13.72 23.33 -11.45
C HIS A 704 14.69 23.45 -10.28
N LEU A 705 14.13 23.71 -9.11
CA LEU A 705 14.80 23.83 -7.83
C LEU A 705 14.03 22.97 -6.82
N VAL A 706 14.72 22.08 -6.11
CA VAL A 706 14.10 21.38 -4.97
C VAL A 706 14.02 22.32 -3.77
N LEU A 707 12.88 22.33 -3.08
CA LEU A 707 12.71 23.14 -1.88
C LEU A 707 13.18 22.34 -0.65
N PRO A 708 14.17 22.84 0.11
CA PRO A 708 14.64 22.16 1.32
C PRO A 708 13.66 22.36 2.48
N GLY A 709 13.86 21.58 3.55
CA GLY A 709 13.20 21.78 4.84
C GLY A 709 11.95 20.94 5.08
N TRP A 710 11.34 20.37 4.03
CA TRP A 710 10.21 19.45 4.20
C TRP A 710 10.24 18.29 3.19
N GLN A 711 9.87 17.09 3.67
CA GLN A 711 9.74 15.89 2.87
C GLN A 711 8.50 15.11 3.34
N ALA A 712 7.69 14.64 2.40
CA ALA A 712 6.52 13.83 2.70
C ALA A 712 6.95 12.51 3.34
N PRO A 713 6.30 12.09 4.43
CA PRO A 713 6.55 10.78 5.00
C PRO A 713 6.08 9.70 4.02
N ALA A 714 6.98 8.78 3.67
CA ALA A 714 6.71 7.76 2.66
C ALA A 714 5.50 6.91 3.06
N GLY A 715 4.53 6.78 2.15
CA GLY A 715 3.32 5.96 2.34
C GLY A 715 2.38 6.43 3.44
N SER A 716 2.58 7.63 4.01
CA SER A 716 1.79 8.15 5.12
C SER A 716 0.86 9.28 4.68
N ASP A 717 -0.17 9.51 5.48
CA ASP A 717 -1.07 10.65 5.32
C ASP A 717 -0.38 11.93 5.75
N PHE A 718 -0.59 13.01 5.00
CA PHE A 718 -0.08 14.33 5.35
C PHE A 718 -0.98 15.43 4.79
N GLU A 719 -0.86 16.61 5.39
CA GLU A 719 -1.46 17.84 4.91
C GLU A 719 -0.44 18.95 5.07
N ILE A 720 -0.13 19.64 3.96
CA ILE A 720 0.86 20.69 3.92
C ILE A 720 0.38 21.83 3.03
N GLN A 721 0.70 23.04 3.46
CA GLN A 721 0.53 24.25 2.67
C GLN A 721 1.90 24.83 2.33
N LEU A 722 2.10 25.22 1.07
CA LEU A 722 3.26 25.93 0.56
C LEU A 722 2.81 27.33 0.13
N ASP A 723 3.34 28.36 0.76
CA ASP A 723 3.08 29.76 0.45
C ASP A 723 4.32 30.42 -0.13
N PHE A 724 4.18 31.18 -1.21
CA PHE A 724 5.28 31.95 -1.76
C PHE A 724 4.84 33.21 -2.50
N GLU A 725 5.68 34.24 -2.46
CA GLU A 725 5.53 35.44 -3.29
C GLU A 725 6.38 35.33 -4.55
N VAL A 726 5.76 35.56 -5.70
CA VAL A 726 6.40 35.46 -7.03
C VAL A 726 6.12 36.70 -7.88
N GLU A 727 7.13 37.14 -8.63
CA GLU A 727 7.04 38.24 -9.58
C GLU A 727 7.61 37.84 -10.93
N ARG A 728 6.81 37.99 -11.99
CA ARG A 728 7.27 37.74 -13.37
C ARG A 728 8.16 38.90 -13.84
N LEU A 729 9.42 38.62 -14.14
CA LEU A 729 10.38 39.61 -14.64
C LEU A 729 10.39 39.67 -16.18
N GLN A 730 10.37 38.51 -16.84
CA GLN A 730 10.41 38.38 -18.29
C GLN A 730 9.66 37.12 -18.77
N GLY A 731 9.29 37.07 -20.05
CA GLY A 731 8.64 35.91 -20.66
C GLY A 731 7.12 35.89 -20.51
N ARG A 732 6.47 34.90 -21.12
CA ARG A 732 5.00 34.77 -21.19
C ARG A 732 4.48 33.41 -20.73
N GLU A 733 5.36 32.52 -20.32
CA GLU A 733 5.03 31.14 -19.94
C GLU A 733 4.89 31.00 -18.42
N GLY A 734 4.48 29.84 -17.93
CA GLY A 734 4.10 29.66 -16.52
C GLY A 734 5.26 29.37 -15.57
N ILE A 735 4.90 29.20 -14.29
CA ILE A 735 5.68 28.42 -13.33
C ILE A 735 5.11 27.01 -13.21
N HIS A 736 5.96 26.08 -12.76
CA HIS A 736 5.59 24.71 -12.41
C HIS A 736 5.85 24.48 -10.92
N ILE A 737 4.89 23.88 -10.23
CA ILE A 737 5.04 23.42 -8.85
C ILE A 737 4.95 21.90 -8.88
N ILE A 738 6.00 21.19 -8.49
CA ILE A 738 5.94 19.74 -8.33
C ILE A 738 5.57 19.46 -6.88
N VAL A 739 4.44 18.79 -6.69
CA VAL A 739 3.87 18.51 -5.37
C VAL A 739 4.20 17.08 -4.94
N PRO A 740 4.31 16.82 -3.62
CA PRO A 740 4.80 15.55 -3.07
C PRO A 740 3.73 14.44 -3.05
N VAL A 741 2.80 14.44 -4.00
CA VAL A 741 1.78 13.40 -4.17
C VAL A 741 1.94 12.73 -5.53
N GLY A 742 1.68 11.43 -5.57
CA GLY A 742 1.86 10.63 -6.77
C GLY A 742 3.30 10.61 -7.30
N PRO A 743 3.52 10.01 -8.47
CA PRO A 743 4.83 9.96 -9.10
C PRO A 743 5.15 11.31 -9.77
N ARG A 744 5.62 12.31 -9.01
CA ARG A 744 6.07 13.62 -9.55
C ARG A 744 4.95 14.43 -10.21
N THR A 745 3.84 14.59 -9.51
CA THR A 745 2.72 15.41 -9.98
C THR A 745 3.14 16.86 -10.09
N SER A 746 3.03 17.44 -11.29
CA SER A 746 3.27 18.85 -11.53
C SER A 746 1.96 19.64 -11.58
N VAL A 747 1.99 20.88 -11.15
CA VAL A 747 0.91 21.86 -11.26
C VAL A 747 1.45 23.03 -12.05
N THR A 748 0.84 23.36 -13.18
CA THR A 748 1.26 24.46 -14.03
C THR A 748 0.37 25.68 -13.75
N LEU A 749 0.98 26.86 -13.63
CA LEU A 749 0.28 28.13 -13.44
C LEU A 749 0.62 29.08 -14.59
N GLY A 750 -0.35 29.31 -15.49
CA GLY A 750 -0.24 30.28 -16.57
C GLY A 750 0.67 29.87 -17.75
N GLY A 751 0.69 28.59 -18.11
CA GLY A 751 1.44 28.08 -19.28
C GLY A 751 0.68 28.18 -20.60
N TRP A 752 1.36 27.97 -21.73
CA TRP A 752 0.80 27.97 -23.10
C TRP A 752 0.08 29.29 -23.50
N PRO A 753 0.78 30.43 -23.49
CA PRO A 753 0.21 31.75 -23.81
C PRO A 753 -0.47 31.79 -25.18
N ASP A 754 0.07 31.08 -26.18
CA ASP A 754 -0.44 31.08 -27.55
C ASP A 754 -1.78 30.37 -27.71
N THR A 755 -2.19 29.58 -26.70
CA THR A 755 -3.50 28.91 -26.66
C THR A 755 -4.50 29.59 -25.71
N GLY A 756 -4.09 30.71 -25.10
CA GLY A 756 -4.93 31.51 -24.21
C GLY A 756 -4.65 31.32 -22.73
N TYR A 757 -3.46 30.80 -22.38
CA TYR A 757 -3.01 30.49 -21.02
C TYR A 757 -3.84 29.41 -20.31
N TYR A 758 -3.16 28.43 -19.72
CA TYR A 758 -3.78 27.35 -18.98
C TYR A 758 -3.03 27.09 -17.67
N SER A 759 -3.80 26.78 -16.64
CA SER A 759 -3.33 26.28 -15.36
C SER A 759 -4.01 24.97 -15.04
N GLY A 760 -3.32 24.05 -14.38
CA GLY A 760 -3.87 22.73 -14.07
C GLY A 760 -2.81 21.73 -13.65
N ILE A 761 -3.26 20.54 -13.26
CA ILE A 761 -2.41 19.40 -12.88
C ILE A 761 -1.89 18.71 -14.14
N GLY A 762 -0.59 18.46 -14.21
CA GLY A 762 0.07 17.76 -15.31
C GLY A 762 -0.18 16.27 -15.30
N ASN A 763 -0.52 15.72 -16.47
CA ASN A 763 -0.73 14.29 -16.71
C ASN A 763 -1.76 13.64 -15.77
N LEU A 764 -2.76 14.43 -15.37
CA LEU A 764 -3.96 13.90 -14.73
C LEU A 764 -4.70 13.04 -15.75
N ASP A 765 -4.89 11.76 -15.45
CA ASP A 765 -5.42 10.74 -16.38
C ASP A 765 -4.61 10.65 -17.69
N GLY A 766 -3.30 10.91 -17.64
CA GLY A 766 -2.42 10.96 -18.81
C GLY A 766 -2.63 12.19 -19.71
N GLN A 767 -3.45 13.16 -19.29
CA GLN A 767 -3.79 14.35 -20.06
C GLN A 767 -3.05 15.59 -19.56
N LYS A 768 -2.63 16.45 -20.49
CA LYS A 768 -1.94 17.72 -20.19
C LYS A 768 -2.82 18.71 -19.42
N PRO A 769 -2.25 19.69 -18.69
CA PRO A 769 -3.00 20.69 -17.92
C PRO A 769 -3.98 21.56 -18.71
N ASN A 770 -3.88 21.58 -20.04
CA ASN A 770 -4.79 22.33 -20.90
C ASN A 770 -5.91 21.47 -21.50
N ASN A 771 -5.98 20.18 -21.13
CA ASN A 771 -6.92 19.23 -21.72
C ASN A 771 -7.41 18.19 -20.70
N ASN A 772 -7.46 18.50 -19.40
CA ASN A 772 -7.95 17.60 -18.37
C ASN A 772 -8.94 18.28 -17.41
N SER A 773 -9.51 17.52 -16.48
CA SER A 773 -10.56 18.00 -15.56
C SER A 773 -10.11 19.08 -14.56
N SER A 774 -8.81 19.30 -14.39
CA SER A 774 -8.26 20.36 -13.54
C SER A 774 -7.91 21.65 -14.31
N SER A 775 -8.17 21.69 -15.62
CA SER A 775 -7.75 22.79 -16.50
C SER A 775 -8.56 24.06 -16.22
N VAL A 776 -7.86 25.16 -15.98
CA VAL A 776 -8.43 26.50 -15.89
C VAL A 776 -7.76 27.42 -16.89
N LYS A 777 -8.57 28.04 -17.75
CA LYS A 777 -8.10 28.94 -18.81
C LYS A 777 -7.94 30.36 -18.27
N GLY A 778 -6.84 31.01 -18.63
CA GLY A 778 -6.52 32.38 -18.26
C GLY A 778 -5.11 32.56 -17.73
N ASN A 779 -4.60 33.79 -17.83
CA ASN A 779 -3.29 34.14 -17.29
C ASN A 779 -3.41 34.37 -15.78
N VAL A 780 -3.10 33.34 -14.99
CA VAL A 780 -3.21 33.39 -13.52
C VAL A 780 -2.06 34.14 -12.85
N LEU A 781 -0.96 34.36 -13.58
CA LEU A 781 0.22 35.10 -13.14
C LEU A 781 0.55 36.18 -14.18
N PRO A 782 -0.26 37.25 -14.26
CA PRO A 782 0.05 38.40 -15.10
C PRO A 782 1.36 39.10 -14.65
N ALA A 783 1.73 40.18 -15.33
CA ALA A 783 2.88 40.97 -14.90
C ALA A 783 2.55 41.61 -13.54
N GLY A 784 3.51 41.55 -12.61
CA GLY A 784 3.35 42.03 -11.24
C GLY A 784 3.73 40.98 -10.21
N LYS A 785 3.54 41.37 -8.94
CA LYS A 785 3.74 40.49 -7.78
C LYS A 785 2.46 39.75 -7.46
N HIS A 786 2.59 38.47 -7.14
CA HIS A 786 1.49 37.59 -6.80
C HIS A 786 1.85 36.74 -5.58
N HIS A 787 0.86 36.49 -4.73
CA HIS A 787 0.98 35.52 -3.64
C HIS A 787 0.33 34.21 -4.05
N VAL A 788 1.07 33.11 -3.99
CA VAL A 788 0.61 31.78 -4.38
C VAL A 788 0.59 30.88 -3.15
N THR A 789 -0.54 30.22 -2.93
CA THR A 789 -0.74 29.22 -1.88
C THR A 789 -1.08 27.89 -2.53
N ALA A 790 -0.29 26.85 -2.25
CA ALA A 790 -0.54 25.47 -2.67
C ALA A 790 -0.84 24.59 -1.46
N GLN A 791 -2.08 24.15 -1.32
CA GLN A 791 -2.51 23.19 -0.29
C GLN A 791 -2.52 21.79 -0.89
N VAL A 792 -1.76 20.89 -0.29
CA VAL A 792 -1.60 19.51 -0.75
C VAL A 792 -1.85 18.57 0.43
N ALA A 793 -2.77 17.63 0.25
CA ALA A 793 -2.98 16.56 1.22
C ALA A 793 -2.97 15.20 0.54
N GLN A 794 -2.46 14.19 1.26
CA GLN A 794 -2.57 12.78 0.91
C GLN A 794 -3.27 12.04 2.04
N ARG A 795 -4.28 11.24 1.69
CA ARG A 795 -5.01 10.37 2.61
C ARG A 795 -5.19 9.00 1.98
N GLY A 796 -4.38 8.03 2.41
CA GLY A 796 -4.27 6.69 1.84
C GLY A 796 -3.94 6.73 0.35
N ALA A 797 -4.83 6.16 -0.46
CA ALA A 797 -4.71 6.14 -1.92
C ALA A 797 -5.28 7.39 -2.62
N THR A 798 -5.69 8.41 -1.87
CA THR A 798 -6.28 9.64 -2.42
C THR A 798 -5.42 10.86 -2.10
N ALA A 799 -5.47 11.87 -2.96
CA ALA A 799 -4.84 13.16 -2.73
C ALA A 799 -5.79 14.31 -3.08
N SER A 800 -5.59 15.45 -2.43
CA SER A 800 -6.21 16.73 -2.77
C SER A 800 -5.15 17.79 -3.04
N ILE A 801 -5.40 18.61 -4.06
CA ILE A 801 -4.53 19.72 -4.47
C ILE A 801 -5.42 20.94 -4.68
N VAL A 802 -5.16 22.02 -3.95
CA VAL A 802 -5.86 23.30 -4.09
C VAL A 802 -4.83 24.41 -4.26
N ILE A 803 -4.98 25.24 -5.30
CA ILE A 803 -4.10 26.38 -5.56
C ILE A 803 -4.88 27.68 -5.50
N PHE A 804 -4.36 28.62 -4.72
CA PHE A 804 -4.80 30.00 -4.68
C PHE A 804 -3.73 30.92 -5.26
N VAL A 805 -4.15 31.96 -5.97
CA VAL A 805 -3.29 33.08 -6.38
C VAL A 805 -4.01 34.36 -5.99
N ASP A 806 -3.36 35.20 -5.18
CA ASP A 806 -3.93 36.42 -4.58
C ASP A 806 -5.28 36.13 -3.88
N SER A 807 -5.29 35.08 -3.06
CA SER A 807 -6.48 34.57 -2.34
C SER A 807 -7.63 34.06 -3.21
N LYS A 808 -7.51 34.10 -4.54
CA LYS A 808 -8.48 33.51 -5.47
C LYS A 808 -8.13 32.05 -5.76
N GLU A 809 -9.07 31.15 -5.55
CA GLU A 809 -8.94 29.75 -5.94
C GLU A 809 -8.90 29.61 -7.47
N TRP A 810 -7.85 28.97 -7.98
CA TRP A 810 -7.67 28.71 -9.41
C TRP A 810 -7.70 27.24 -9.76
N ILE A 811 -7.26 26.35 -8.87
CA ILE A 811 -7.26 24.90 -9.10
C ILE A 811 -7.79 24.23 -7.84
N ARG A 812 -8.73 23.31 -7.98
CA ARG A 812 -9.18 22.40 -6.93
C ARG A 812 -9.36 21.02 -7.53
N TRP A 813 -8.68 20.05 -6.95
CA TRP A 813 -8.77 18.66 -7.36
C TRP A 813 -8.68 17.73 -6.16
N SER A 814 -9.43 16.63 -6.22
CA SER A 814 -9.34 15.52 -5.29
C SER A 814 -9.60 14.22 -6.05
N GLY A 815 -8.80 13.19 -5.80
CA GLY A 815 -8.95 11.91 -6.49
C GLY A 815 -7.92 10.86 -6.09
N ASP A 816 -7.99 9.71 -6.76
CA ASP A 816 -7.06 8.60 -6.57
C ASP A 816 -5.66 8.96 -7.09
N LEU A 817 -4.61 8.59 -6.34
CA LEU A 817 -3.21 8.74 -6.71
C LEU A 817 -2.87 8.07 -8.05
N GLN A 818 -3.56 7.00 -8.45
CA GLN A 818 -3.36 6.32 -9.74
C GLN A 818 -3.70 7.21 -10.95
N ARG A 819 -4.53 8.24 -10.76
CA ARG A 819 -4.86 9.21 -11.81
C ARG A 819 -3.73 10.20 -12.03
N LEU A 820 -2.84 10.35 -11.07
CA LEU A 820 -1.65 11.19 -11.18
C LEU A 820 -0.56 10.39 -11.88
N THR A 821 -0.39 10.61 -13.18
CA THR A 821 0.71 9.94 -13.92
C THR A 821 1.95 10.82 -13.95
N SER A 822 3.12 10.17 -14.04
CA SER A 822 4.39 10.90 -14.00
C SER A 822 4.51 11.87 -15.15
N SER A 823 4.84 13.12 -14.83
CA SER A 823 5.23 14.06 -15.86
C SER A 823 6.54 13.62 -16.48
N SER A 824 6.53 13.41 -17.79
CA SER A 824 7.69 13.04 -18.59
C SER A 824 8.64 14.22 -18.78
N SER A 825 8.99 14.93 -17.69
CA SER A 825 10.14 15.83 -17.68
C SER A 825 11.37 14.98 -17.97
N LYS A 826 11.69 14.88 -19.27
CA LYS A 826 12.62 13.91 -19.82
C LYS A 826 13.96 14.01 -19.09
N GLY A 827 14.30 12.97 -18.32
CA GLY A 827 15.63 12.79 -17.76
C GLY A 827 15.92 13.49 -16.42
N LEU A 828 14.98 14.23 -15.83
CA LEU A 828 15.22 14.82 -14.51
C LEU A 828 14.98 13.80 -13.40
N ALA A 829 16.03 13.51 -12.64
CA ALA A 829 15.99 12.66 -11.46
C ALA A 829 15.47 13.48 -10.27
N LEU A 830 14.15 13.67 -10.20
CA LEU A 830 13.50 14.30 -9.05
C LEU A 830 13.31 13.26 -7.93
N GLU A 831 13.76 13.60 -6.73
CA GLU A 831 13.54 12.88 -5.47
C GLU A 831 12.04 12.85 -5.14
N PRO A 832 11.46 11.65 -4.87
CA PRO A 832 10.07 11.51 -4.47
C PRO A 832 9.75 12.23 -3.15
N GLY A 833 8.51 12.70 -3.01
CA GLY A 833 8.02 13.26 -1.75
C GLY A 833 8.54 14.66 -1.41
N ARG A 834 9.20 15.35 -2.34
CA ARG A 834 9.65 16.74 -2.15
C ARG A 834 8.88 17.72 -3.03
N PHE A 835 8.85 18.98 -2.61
CA PHE A 835 8.37 20.08 -3.44
C PHE A 835 9.46 20.58 -4.36
N TYR A 836 9.08 20.95 -5.59
CA TYR A 836 9.96 21.65 -6.52
C TYR A 836 9.26 22.89 -7.06
N LEU A 837 10.03 23.94 -7.29
CA LEU A 837 9.61 25.09 -8.08
C LEU A 837 10.36 25.09 -9.40
N GLY A 838 9.66 25.42 -10.47
CA GLY A 838 10.25 25.53 -11.79
C GLY A 838 9.63 26.62 -12.64
N SER A 839 10.30 26.92 -13.74
CA SER A 839 9.82 27.86 -14.76
C SER A 839 10.11 27.33 -16.16
N TYR A 840 9.24 27.70 -17.10
CA TYR A 840 9.41 27.40 -18.51
C TYR A 840 9.49 28.72 -19.29
N LYS A 841 10.57 28.96 -20.03
CA LYS A 841 10.77 30.13 -20.93
C LYS A 841 10.34 31.50 -20.35
N SER A 842 10.50 31.69 -19.05
CA SER A 842 10.16 32.94 -18.34
C SER A 842 11.11 33.15 -17.16
N GLU A 843 11.22 34.40 -16.73
CA GLU A 843 12.00 34.79 -15.55
C GLU A 843 11.06 35.16 -14.43
N PHE A 844 11.38 34.66 -13.25
CA PHE A 844 10.62 34.93 -12.04
C PHE A 844 11.57 35.24 -10.89
N ALA A 845 11.16 36.17 -10.03
CA ALA A 845 11.74 36.39 -8.71
C ALA A 845 10.80 35.81 -7.65
N PHE A 846 11.34 35.02 -6.73
CA PHE A 846 10.67 34.48 -5.55
C PHE A 846 11.20 35.20 -4.31
N ARG A 847 10.31 35.84 -3.55
CA ARG A 847 10.68 36.70 -2.40
C ARG A 847 10.53 35.99 -1.06
N SER A 848 9.56 35.09 -0.95
CA SER A 848 9.31 34.27 0.23
C SER A 848 8.89 32.88 -0.23
N ILE A 849 9.28 31.83 0.50
CA ILE A 849 8.84 30.45 0.28
C ILE A 849 8.72 29.77 1.64
N VAL A 850 7.49 29.51 2.08
CA VAL A 850 7.20 29.07 3.44
C VAL A 850 6.33 27.81 3.40
N PHE A 851 6.75 26.79 4.13
CA PHE A 851 5.92 25.62 4.41
C PHE A 851 5.16 25.82 5.71
N HIS A 852 3.88 25.50 5.68
CA HIS A 852 3.01 25.34 6.83
C HIS A 852 2.63 23.87 6.90
N ALA A 853 3.42 23.09 7.64
CA ALA A 853 3.07 21.70 7.94
C ALA A 853 2.02 21.73 9.06
N ASN A 854 0.77 21.46 8.69
CA ASN A 854 -0.26 21.29 9.69
C ASN A 854 0.04 20.00 10.46
N ALA A 855 -0.08 20.07 11.78
CA ALA A 855 -0.31 18.90 12.61
C ALA A 855 -1.32 18.02 11.88
N SER A 856 -0.94 16.82 11.43
CA SER A 856 -1.90 15.89 10.83
C SER A 856 -3.09 15.81 11.77
N SER A 857 -4.25 16.31 11.36
CA SER A 857 -5.43 16.48 12.21
C SER A 857 -6.12 15.14 12.48
N ALA A 858 -5.36 14.04 12.47
CA ALA A 858 -5.82 12.67 12.67
C ALA A 858 -5.80 12.23 14.15
N GLY A 859 -5.62 13.15 15.11
CA GLY A 859 -5.63 12.85 16.55
C GLY A 859 -6.50 13.82 17.39
N PRO A 860 -7.17 13.35 18.45
CA PRO A 860 -8.15 14.13 19.21
C PRO A 860 -7.51 15.23 20.07
N SER A 861 -8.18 16.38 20.15
CA SER A 861 -7.91 17.41 21.14
C SER A 861 -8.41 16.95 22.52
N SER A 862 -7.53 16.93 23.53
CA SER A 862 -7.93 16.77 24.94
C SER A 862 -7.25 17.81 25.81
N ALA A 863 -8.09 18.44 26.62
CA ALA A 863 -7.74 19.42 27.63
C ALA A 863 -7.19 18.76 28.91
N SER A 864 -6.38 19.55 29.63
CA SER A 864 -5.85 19.38 30.99
C SER A 864 -4.69 18.40 31.20
N GLN A 865 -3.47 18.97 31.33
CA GLN A 865 -2.34 18.36 32.03
C GLN A 865 -1.87 19.26 33.20
N LEU A 866 -1.64 18.63 34.36
CA LEU A 866 -0.81 19.12 35.48
C LEU A 866 0.62 18.55 35.34
N PRO A 867 1.63 19.09 36.06
CA PRO A 867 3.00 19.22 35.54
C PRO A 867 3.88 17.97 35.75
N VAL A 868 4.75 17.69 34.77
CA VAL A 868 5.77 16.63 34.82
C VAL A 868 7.15 17.26 35.01
N GLY A 869 7.91 16.68 35.93
CA GLY A 869 9.29 17.03 36.26
C GLY A 869 10.31 16.64 35.19
N SER A 870 11.43 17.35 35.27
CA SER A 870 12.65 17.34 34.46
C SER A 870 13.16 15.98 33.94
N SER A 871 13.33 15.90 32.62
CA SER A 871 14.09 14.86 31.90
C SER A 871 15.62 15.05 31.98
N PRO A 872 16.41 13.97 31.91
CA PRO A 872 17.88 14.00 31.86
C PRO A 872 18.43 14.34 30.45
N PRO A 873 19.73 14.70 30.32
CA PRO A 873 20.26 15.34 29.11
C PRO A 873 20.43 14.36 27.95
N LEU A 874 20.09 14.84 26.75
CA LEU A 874 20.25 14.18 25.45
C LEU A 874 21.70 13.78 25.20
N ALA A 875 21.89 12.55 24.73
CA ALA A 875 23.17 12.07 24.20
C ALA A 875 23.55 12.89 22.96
N VAL A 876 24.81 13.31 22.91
CA VAL A 876 25.40 14.08 21.80
C VAL A 876 25.38 13.21 20.53
N GLN A 877 24.61 13.61 19.52
CA GLN A 877 24.75 13.07 18.16
C GLN A 877 26.09 13.55 17.60
N GLU A 878 26.97 12.62 17.23
CA GLU A 878 28.20 12.95 16.49
C GLU A 878 27.83 13.47 15.10
N ASP A 879 28.48 14.57 14.70
CA ASP A 879 28.32 15.20 13.39
C ASP A 879 28.91 14.30 12.30
N LEU A 880 28.05 13.57 11.58
CA LEU A 880 28.44 12.64 10.51
C LEU A 880 28.91 13.35 9.22
N THR A 881 28.92 14.68 9.17
CA THR A 881 29.35 15.43 7.98
C THR A 881 30.85 15.32 7.69
N GLN A 882 31.66 14.93 8.68
CA GLN A 882 33.08 14.63 8.50
C GLN A 882 33.31 13.12 8.33
N GLU A 883 34.25 12.73 7.47
CA GLU A 883 34.67 11.33 7.36
C GLU A 883 35.19 10.85 8.72
N PRO A 884 34.58 9.81 9.31
CA PRO A 884 35.05 9.27 10.58
C PRO A 884 36.43 8.63 10.38
N THR A 885 37.16 8.40 11.48
CA THR A 885 38.49 7.79 11.39
C THR A 885 38.40 6.44 10.66
N ARG A 886 38.99 6.39 9.46
CA ARG A 886 38.90 5.24 8.56
C ARG A 886 39.45 3.98 9.23
N PRO A 887 38.67 2.89 9.35
CA PRO A 887 39.16 1.62 9.89
C PRO A 887 40.29 1.05 9.03
N ASN A 888 41.26 0.36 9.64
CA ASN A 888 42.42 -0.21 8.94
C ASN A 888 42.07 -1.21 7.83
N TYR A 889 40.88 -1.83 7.88
CA TYR A 889 40.41 -2.77 6.86
C TYR A 889 39.70 -2.08 5.68
N VAL A 890 39.38 -0.78 5.79
CA VAL A 890 38.80 0.00 4.69
C VAL A 890 39.94 0.55 3.83
N PRO A 891 40.01 0.20 2.53
CA PRO A 891 41.08 0.64 1.64
C PRO A 891 41.16 2.17 1.51
N LYS A 892 42.34 2.70 1.22
CA LYS A 892 42.56 4.16 1.08
C LYS A 892 41.84 4.75 -0.13
N GLU A 893 41.52 3.91 -1.11
CA GLU A 893 40.82 4.27 -2.34
C GLU A 893 39.30 4.33 -2.14
N ALA A 894 38.78 3.83 -1.02
CA ALA A 894 37.36 3.93 -0.71
C ALA A 894 36.95 5.38 -0.42
N VAL A 895 35.79 5.78 -0.91
CA VAL A 895 35.20 7.12 -0.78
C VAL A 895 34.13 7.08 0.30
N TRP A 896 34.27 7.92 1.33
CA TRP A 896 33.25 8.09 2.35
C TRP A 896 32.05 8.87 1.81
N ASN A 897 30.84 8.40 2.12
CA ASN A 897 29.64 9.17 1.95
C ASN A 897 28.93 9.36 3.31
N ALA A 898 28.92 10.60 3.79
CA ALA A 898 28.31 11.00 5.05
C ALA A 898 26.80 10.74 5.11
N GLU A 899 26.11 10.84 3.97
CA GLU A 899 24.65 10.66 3.88
C GLU A 899 24.25 9.22 4.18
N PHE A 900 25.05 8.26 3.70
CA PHE A 900 24.78 6.82 3.86
C PHE A 900 25.54 6.21 5.03
N GLY A 901 26.47 6.94 5.64
CA GLY A 901 27.31 6.43 6.71
C GLY A 901 28.18 5.25 6.26
N SER A 902 28.64 5.25 5.01
CA SER A 902 29.35 4.12 4.40
C SER A 902 30.55 4.57 3.56
N TRP A 903 31.57 3.71 3.48
CA TRP A 903 32.64 3.82 2.49
C TRP A 903 32.34 2.97 1.26
N TYR A 904 32.68 3.49 0.08
CA TYR A 904 32.41 2.83 -1.21
C TYR A 904 33.69 2.74 -2.04
N GLN A 905 33.95 1.57 -2.65
CA GLN A 905 35.08 1.41 -3.56
C GLN A 905 34.66 0.66 -4.82
N MET A 906 34.89 1.28 -5.97
CA MET A 906 34.74 0.62 -7.26
C MET A 906 35.97 -0.23 -7.58
N LEU A 907 35.78 -1.51 -7.87
CA LEU A 907 36.88 -2.37 -8.35
C LEU A 907 36.96 -2.36 -9.87
N ASP A 908 38.15 -2.13 -10.42
CA ASP A 908 38.36 -2.07 -11.87
C ASP A 908 38.29 -3.43 -12.59
N LYS A 909 38.26 -4.53 -11.84
CA LYS A 909 38.26 -5.87 -12.39
C LYS A 909 36.83 -6.34 -12.63
N SER A 910 36.48 -6.70 -13.87
CA SER A 910 35.25 -7.42 -14.15
C SER A 910 35.32 -8.86 -13.63
N MET A 911 34.22 -9.34 -13.06
CA MET A 911 34.13 -10.64 -12.40
C MET A 911 32.69 -11.15 -12.43
N ASN A 912 32.48 -12.43 -12.14
CA ASN A 912 31.12 -12.95 -11.97
C ASN A 912 30.56 -12.62 -10.58
N PHE A 913 29.26 -12.82 -10.37
CA PHE A 913 28.61 -12.42 -9.13
C PHE A 913 29.16 -13.16 -7.90
N ASN A 914 29.43 -14.46 -8.04
CA ASN A 914 29.99 -15.26 -6.96
C ASN A 914 31.43 -14.83 -6.62
N GLU A 915 32.21 -14.42 -7.62
CA GLU A 915 33.53 -13.81 -7.42
C GLU A 915 33.40 -12.45 -6.70
N ALA A 916 32.42 -11.62 -7.07
CA ALA A 916 32.15 -10.34 -6.43
C ALA A 916 31.84 -10.50 -4.93
N ILE A 917 30.98 -11.45 -4.57
CA ILE A 917 30.69 -11.76 -3.15
C ILE A 917 31.97 -12.20 -2.42
N LYS A 918 32.77 -13.10 -3.03
CA LYS A 918 34.02 -13.57 -2.42
C LYS A 918 35.03 -12.45 -2.21
N VAL A 919 35.19 -11.55 -3.18
CA VAL A 919 36.09 -10.41 -3.10
C VAL A 919 35.63 -9.42 -2.03
N ALA A 920 34.33 -9.15 -1.96
CA ALA A 920 33.75 -8.31 -0.91
C ALA A 920 34.01 -8.89 0.49
N ALA A 921 33.68 -10.17 0.69
CA ALA A 921 33.87 -10.85 1.97
C ALA A 921 35.36 -10.89 2.39
N ALA A 922 36.28 -11.11 1.45
CA ALA A 922 37.72 -11.10 1.71
C ALA A 922 38.23 -9.73 2.20
N GLN A 923 37.53 -8.64 1.88
CA GLN A 923 37.85 -7.28 2.33
C GLN A 923 36.97 -6.83 3.51
N SER A 924 36.24 -7.74 4.16
CA SER A 924 35.26 -7.40 5.20
C SER A 924 34.22 -6.36 4.73
N ALA A 925 33.85 -6.43 3.45
CA ALA A 925 32.88 -5.58 2.77
C ALA A 925 31.68 -6.41 2.28
N THR A 926 30.66 -5.74 1.77
CA THR A 926 29.59 -6.36 0.96
C THR A 926 29.57 -5.75 -0.44
N PRO A 927 29.11 -6.48 -1.48
CA PRO A 927 28.68 -5.82 -2.70
C PRO A 927 27.61 -4.79 -2.34
N VAL A 928 27.68 -3.60 -2.94
CA VAL A 928 26.82 -2.47 -2.56
C VAL A 928 25.35 -2.83 -2.61
N ILE A 929 24.62 -2.49 -1.56
CA ILE A 929 23.16 -2.65 -1.52
C ILE A 929 22.55 -1.26 -1.56
N VAL A 930 21.89 -0.96 -2.66
CA VAL A 930 21.30 0.36 -2.87
C VAL A 930 19.92 0.39 -2.23
N ASP A 931 19.79 1.11 -1.12
CA ASP A 931 18.56 1.22 -0.33
C ASP A 931 17.72 2.46 -0.70
N SER A 932 18.23 3.34 -1.58
CA SER A 932 17.57 4.60 -2.00
C SER A 932 17.96 5.05 -3.42
N LEU A 933 17.20 6.00 -3.98
CA LEU A 933 17.51 6.59 -5.29
C LEU A 933 18.77 7.46 -5.23
N GLU A 934 18.99 8.12 -4.11
CA GLU A 934 20.12 8.99 -3.82
C GLU A 934 21.41 8.17 -3.80
N GLU A 935 21.38 7.03 -3.10
CA GLU A 935 22.47 6.07 -3.08
C GLU A 935 22.70 5.46 -4.47
N ASN A 936 21.63 5.14 -5.21
CA ASN A 936 21.73 4.65 -6.59
C ASN A 936 22.50 5.64 -7.47
N ASN A 937 22.13 6.91 -7.40
CA ASN A 937 22.75 7.98 -8.19
C ASN A 937 24.18 8.26 -7.74
N PHE A 938 24.47 8.16 -6.44
CA PHE A 938 25.82 8.24 -5.92
C PHE A 938 26.70 7.10 -6.45
N VAL A 939 26.27 5.84 -6.30
CA VAL A 939 26.98 4.67 -6.81
C VAL A 939 27.16 4.76 -8.33
N TYR A 940 26.13 5.21 -9.06
CA TYR A 940 26.20 5.42 -10.50
C TYR A 940 27.28 6.44 -10.90
N ARG A 941 27.45 7.52 -10.13
CA ARG A 941 28.50 8.52 -10.37
C ARG A 941 29.91 7.99 -10.11
N LEU A 942 30.06 6.95 -9.29
CA LEU A 942 31.34 6.26 -9.08
C LEU A 942 31.72 5.37 -10.28
N LEU A 943 30.79 5.08 -11.20
CA LEU A 943 31.05 4.23 -12.35
C LEU A 943 31.88 4.97 -13.41
N PRO A 944 32.99 4.39 -13.89
CA PRO A 944 33.59 4.79 -15.15
C PRO A 944 32.54 4.65 -16.27
N LYS A 945 32.49 5.63 -17.19
CA LYS A 945 31.42 5.74 -18.20
C LYS A 945 31.11 4.38 -18.87
N GLN A 946 29.84 3.97 -18.79
CA GLN A 946 29.24 2.79 -19.45
C GLN A 946 29.60 1.41 -18.89
N GLN A 947 30.00 1.30 -17.63
CA GLN A 947 30.27 0.00 -17.01
C GLN A 947 29.11 -0.49 -16.15
N ASP A 948 28.93 -1.80 -16.16
CA ASP A 948 27.96 -2.47 -15.33
C ASP A 948 28.59 -2.92 -14.02
N ILE A 949 27.82 -2.88 -12.93
CA ILE A 949 28.26 -3.39 -11.62
C ILE A 949 27.27 -4.35 -11.02
N TRP A 950 27.79 -5.34 -10.29
CA TRP A 950 27.02 -6.17 -9.40
C TRP A 950 26.53 -5.40 -8.17
N LEU A 951 25.25 -5.55 -7.85
CA LEU A 951 24.63 -5.11 -6.59
C LEU A 951 24.46 -6.30 -5.66
N GLY A 952 24.52 -6.08 -4.34
CA GLY A 952 24.29 -7.10 -3.30
C GLY A 952 22.83 -7.53 -3.15
N LEU A 953 22.13 -7.74 -4.26
CA LEU A 953 20.75 -8.15 -4.35
C LEU A 953 20.62 -9.47 -5.10
N VAL A 954 19.60 -10.26 -4.77
CA VAL A 954 19.23 -11.52 -5.41
C VAL A 954 17.71 -11.60 -5.55
N LYS A 955 17.23 -12.19 -6.65
CA LYS A 955 15.79 -12.33 -6.90
C LYS A 955 15.29 -13.64 -6.30
N GLY A 956 14.30 -13.57 -5.43
CA GLY A 956 13.64 -14.73 -4.85
C GLY A 956 12.74 -15.44 -5.87
N ALA A 957 12.34 -16.67 -5.55
CA ALA A 957 11.42 -17.46 -6.37
C ALA A 957 10.01 -16.82 -6.49
N ASP A 958 9.67 -15.92 -5.57
CA ASP A 958 8.46 -15.10 -5.58
C ASP A 958 8.55 -13.88 -6.52
N GLY A 959 9.71 -13.68 -7.17
CA GLY A 959 9.99 -12.56 -8.05
C GLY A 959 10.41 -11.27 -7.34
N LYS A 960 10.52 -11.28 -6.00
CA LYS A 960 10.92 -10.10 -5.22
C LYS A 960 12.43 -10.00 -5.03
N LEU A 961 12.90 -8.82 -4.65
CA LEU A 961 14.32 -8.55 -4.41
C LEU A 961 14.68 -8.77 -2.96
N TYR A 962 15.73 -9.55 -2.74
CA TYR A 962 16.30 -9.80 -1.43
C TYR A 962 17.74 -9.34 -1.38
N ARG A 963 18.14 -8.80 -0.25
CA ARG A 963 19.54 -8.59 0.12
C ARG A 963 20.25 -9.94 0.26
N LEU A 964 21.58 -9.92 0.25
CA LEU A 964 22.38 -11.14 0.48
C LEU A 964 22.17 -11.79 1.86
N ASP A 965 21.61 -11.06 2.83
CA ASP A 965 21.22 -11.58 4.16
C ASP A 965 19.80 -12.17 4.21
N GLY A 966 19.05 -12.13 3.10
CA GLY A 966 17.69 -12.65 3.00
C GLY A 966 16.59 -11.64 3.37
N GLN A 967 16.92 -10.40 3.74
CA GLN A 967 15.92 -9.35 3.94
C GLN A 967 15.37 -8.84 2.60
N LEU A 968 14.10 -8.44 2.57
CA LEU A 968 13.49 -7.83 1.39
C LEU A 968 14.12 -6.46 1.11
N ALA A 969 14.55 -6.22 -0.12
CA ALA A 969 15.04 -4.91 -0.53
C ALA A 969 13.86 -3.94 -0.73
N ALA A 970 13.95 -2.75 -0.15
CA ALA A 970 12.89 -1.75 -0.20
C ALA A 970 12.93 -0.88 -1.47
N PHE A 971 14.06 -0.84 -2.16
CA PHE A 971 14.30 0.04 -3.30
C PHE A 971 14.52 -0.74 -4.60
N GLU A 972 13.82 -0.33 -5.66
CA GLU A 972 13.92 -0.90 -7.00
C GLU A 972 14.01 0.22 -8.04
N ASN A 973 14.88 0.08 -9.04
CA ASN A 973 15.09 1.09 -10.08
C ASN A 973 15.29 0.47 -11.46
N TRP A 974 14.37 -0.41 -11.84
CA TRP A 974 14.45 -1.22 -13.07
C TRP A 974 14.58 -0.43 -14.37
N ASN A 975 15.31 -1.00 -15.31
CA ASN A 975 15.22 -0.64 -16.72
C ASN A 975 13.86 -1.07 -17.30
N PRO A 976 13.30 -0.32 -18.27
CA PRO A 976 12.06 -0.71 -18.92
C PRO A 976 12.15 -2.12 -19.52
N GLY A 977 11.27 -3.02 -19.08
CA GLY A 977 11.22 -4.42 -19.52
C GLY A 977 11.96 -5.41 -18.61
N GLU A 978 12.87 -4.92 -17.76
CA GLU A 978 13.54 -5.71 -16.74
C GLU A 978 12.63 -5.97 -15.53
N GLY A 979 13.03 -6.88 -14.63
CA GLY A 979 12.27 -7.21 -13.43
C GLY A 979 11.08 -8.14 -13.66
N THR A 980 10.72 -8.40 -14.92
CA THR A 980 9.59 -9.28 -15.29
C THR A 980 9.97 -10.75 -15.46
N PHE A 981 11.27 -11.08 -15.47
CA PHE A 981 11.71 -12.46 -15.65
C PHE A 981 11.31 -13.34 -14.45
N LYS A 982 10.60 -14.43 -14.76
CA LYS A 982 10.21 -15.49 -13.82
C LYS A 982 11.20 -16.65 -13.97
N GLY A 983 12.31 -16.60 -13.24
CA GLY A 983 13.35 -17.62 -13.25
C GLY A 983 14.18 -17.58 -11.97
N GLU A 984 14.70 -18.72 -11.53
CA GLU A 984 15.54 -18.80 -10.33
C GLU A 984 16.97 -18.28 -10.63
N LYS A 985 17.48 -17.39 -9.75
CA LYS A 985 18.87 -16.90 -9.70
C LYS A 985 19.24 -15.79 -10.67
N HIS A 986 18.43 -14.74 -10.74
CA HIS A 986 18.90 -13.48 -11.32
C HIS A 986 19.66 -12.66 -10.29
N VAL A 987 20.80 -12.15 -10.72
CA VAL A 987 21.68 -11.26 -9.96
C VAL A 987 21.63 -9.88 -10.59
N PHE A 988 21.81 -8.88 -9.75
CA PHE A 988 21.44 -7.51 -10.07
C PHE A 988 22.62 -6.77 -10.63
N MET A 989 22.48 -6.26 -11.84
CA MET A 989 23.45 -5.35 -12.41
C MET A 989 22.87 -3.94 -12.54
N MET A 990 23.68 -2.91 -12.26
CA MET A 990 23.34 -1.54 -12.60
C MET A 990 23.86 -1.22 -14.01
N TRP A 991 22.97 -1.08 -15.00
CA TRP A 991 23.28 -0.67 -16.36
C TRP A 991 22.63 0.68 -16.67
N GLY A 992 23.46 1.70 -16.94
CA GLY A 992 22.95 3.06 -17.20
C GLY A 992 22.24 3.71 -16.01
N GLY A 993 22.62 3.33 -14.78
CA GLY A 993 22.02 3.85 -13.54
C GLY A 993 20.69 3.20 -13.18
N LYS A 994 20.30 2.15 -13.90
CA LYS A 994 19.08 1.39 -13.72
C LYS A 994 19.41 -0.08 -13.47
N HIS A 995 18.52 -0.78 -12.78
CA HIS A 995 18.69 -2.20 -12.45
C HIS A 995 18.28 -3.06 -13.65
N ALA A 996 19.03 -4.12 -13.91
CA ALA A 996 18.72 -5.13 -14.92
C ALA A 996 18.94 -6.53 -14.36
N ASP A 997 18.12 -7.48 -14.83
CA ASP A 997 18.30 -8.89 -14.50
C ASP A 997 19.54 -9.44 -15.24
N SER A 998 20.41 -10.18 -14.54
CA SER A 998 21.56 -10.84 -15.17
C SER A 998 21.80 -12.23 -14.61
N TYR A 999 22.63 -13.01 -15.29
CA TYR A 999 23.03 -14.35 -14.84
C TYR A 999 24.26 -14.27 -13.92
N PRO A 1000 24.32 -15.09 -12.85
CA PRO A 1000 25.40 -15.04 -11.86
C PRO A 1000 26.78 -15.33 -12.45
N ASP A 1001 26.81 -16.04 -13.59
CA ASP A 1001 28.04 -16.42 -14.28
C ASP A 1001 28.53 -15.37 -15.29
N ASN A 1002 27.80 -14.27 -15.49
CA ASN A 1002 28.22 -13.18 -16.38
C ASN A 1002 29.52 -12.54 -15.84
N LYS A 1003 30.58 -12.47 -16.65
CA LYS A 1003 31.89 -11.93 -16.23
C LYS A 1003 32.12 -10.48 -16.65
N GLN A 1004 31.11 -9.80 -17.20
CA GLN A 1004 31.28 -8.47 -17.77
C GLN A 1004 31.15 -7.35 -16.74
N ALA A 1005 30.39 -7.57 -15.66
CA ALA A 1005 30.18 -6.58 -14.63
C ALA A 1005 31.33 -6.51 -13.62
N ARG A 1006 31.53 -5.32 -13.07
CA ARG A 1006 32.45 -5.01 -11.96
C ARG A 1006 31.71 -5.14 -10.63
N VAL A 1007 32.35 -4.77 -9.52
CA VAL A 1007 31.68 -4.70 -8.22
C VAL A 1007 32.04 -3.40 -7.52
N CYS A 1008 31.03 -2.77 -6.92
CA CYS A 1008 31.23 -1.71 -5.94
C CYS A 1008 31.14 -2.33 -4.55
N LEU A 1009 32.18 -2.16 -3.74
CA LEU A 1009 32.23 -2.62 -2.35
C LEU A 1009 31.71 -1.54 -1.41
N GLU A 1010 30.99 -1.96 -0.38
CA GLU A 1010 30.45 -1.10 0.67
C GLU A 1010 30.94 -1.57 2.06
N TRP A 1011 31.41 -0.62 2.88
CA TRP A 1011 31.68 -0.83 4.30
C TRP A 1011 30.80 0.12 5.12
N LYS A 1012 29.82 -0.41 5.84
CA LYS A 1012 28.98 0.38 6.74
C LYS A 1012 29.77 0.84 7.96
N TYR A 1013 29.70 2.12 8.31
CA TYR A 1013 30.24 2.62 9.55
C TYR A 1013 29.42 2.10 10.73
N GLN A 1014 30.06 1.32 11.58
CA GLN A 1014 29.54 0.99 12.90
C GLN A 1014 30.32 1.84 13.90
N PRO A 1015 29.71 2.89 14.50
CA PRO A 1015 30.39 3.66 15.52
C PRO A 1015 30.86 2.70 16.61
N ARG A 1016 32.18 2.69 16.87
CA ARG A 1016 32.72 1.93 18.00
C ARG A 1016 32.04 2.47 19.24
N THR A 1017 31.22 1.66 19.90
CA THR A 1017 30.89 1.89 21.29
C THR A 1017 32.21 1.99 22.03
N ALA A 1018 32.56 3.19 22.50
CA ALA A 1018 33.85 3.41 23.13
C ALA A 1018 34.03 2.37 24.25
N PRO A 1019 35.15 1.63 24.31
CA PRO A 1019 35.46 0.87 25.50
C PRO A 1019 35.58 1.90 26.63
N ARG A 1020 34.61 1.94 27.54
CA ARG A 1020 34.74 2.74 28.75
C ARG A 1020 35.96 2.20 29.48
N LYS A 1021 36.99 3.06 29.63
CA LYS A 1021 38.14 2.78 30.49
C LYS A 1021 37.59 2.37 31.87
N ASN A 1022 38.09 1.23 32.34
CA ASN A 1022 37.78 0.62 33.64
C ASN A 1022 37.77 1.61 34.79
#